data_AF-A0A6I4VWY2-F1
#
_entry.id   AF-A0A6I4VWY2-F1
#
_cell.length_a   1.000
_cell.length_b   1.000
_cell.length_c   1.000
_cell.angle_alpha   90.00
_cell.angle_beta   90.00
_cell.angle_gamma   90.00
#
_symmetry.space_group_name_H-M   'P 1'
#
loop_
_entity.id
_entity.type
_entity.pdbx_description
1 polymer ?
#
loop_
_entity_poly.entity_id
_entity_poly.type
_entity_poly.pdbx_seq_one_letter_code
_entity_poly.pdbx_strand_id
1 'polypeptide(L)'
;MPCCYLDKNKIKLFDEQVKSIVNQIWLSPSEVKEQVKELFGEMFDIAYQEIIISGETDNITCYIVLLDKSVIVFSPSQDLRSNVLLQRYNPNWHQGLNNTISWYTFEYSEKLLEHLKMPTMLLINLCVIDNFPIPRLNLSIGTLASYLRKQQVAQVHILDMQMGITIDEIVKEALKLQPNLIGMSVNFGQKLLAFSILDKFFEAKKMKKLNSLIIAGNVIPSFNPEQFFNKYPELLICDKEGEYTLRDLSLYIRGEKELRDINGISYLNSETGRVVHNQAMTVNMNEVPTPALDTLKDVAKYRGALTLETSRGCDYSRCTFCPRDHKLRSWRPLSSENVLKQINDLIRSGNELGIKSHIYLADEEFIGELPDGKEAERVIQFCEGILKRPDTIRFDLAARADSVYIPKNSVDWNVERLKMWHYCARAGADRVFIGVESGSEAQLKRYGKGTKPEQNIIALRFLSALGIQLRIGFIMFDQLMEGFDDIRENLAFLERTDALMKPVDISEMSYEELYDRLLYDEDFINEHKTGQPVYSIVSYMLASMEVLTNTPYSRMVKLTERKKNVSLIQNEGNPDTNMGRYTIHFLDYKVGELSLASQMWIDSNFGIMYSIKSLYKVANPIEKQKYYDYMRRHREISQYLLKYLVFTIDPRSQEENSLREFLQREKLEDLLILEQSPIKKELRFCIQASLSKWQQLMANLVIDIQKDLRDKQLTDSMDQRLSRSIERWLQNQGKWTLINNPELI
;
A
#
# COMPACT_ATOMS: atom_id res chain seq x y z
N MET A 1 32.70 42.70 0.86
CA MET A 1 33.22 41.93 2.01
C MET A 1 32.16 42.01 3.11
N PRO A 2 31.43 40.92 3.41
CA PRO A 2 30.64 40.89 4.65
C PRO A 2 30.80 39.55 5.39
N CYS A 3 31.75 39.52 6.33
CA CYS A 3 31.77 38.69 7.54
C CYS A 3 32.96 39.15 8.38
N CYS A 4 32.91 40.37 8.94
CA CYS A 4 33.99 40.86 9.80
C CYS A 4 33.86 40.39 11.26
N TYR A 5 32.80 39.65 11.62
CA TYR A 5 32.51 39.29 13.02
C TYR A 5 32.70 37.82 13.37
N LEU A 6 32.75 36.92 12.39
CA LEU A 6 32.85 35.47 12.63
C LEU A 6 34.15 34.88 12.08
N ASP A 7 34.86 34.16 12.94
CA ASP A 7 36.07 33.43 12.59
C ASP A 7 35.73 32.36 11.53
N LYS A 8 36.33 32.48 10.33
CA LYS A 8 36.13 31.55 9.21
C LYS A 8 36.45 30.10 9.58
N ASN A 9 37.41 29.87 10.47
CA ASN A 9 37.74 28.52 10.93
C ASN A 9 36.62 27.94 11.79
N LYS A 10 36.01 28.76 12.67
CA LYS A 10 34.84 28.35 13.45
C LYS A 10 33.62 28.08 12.57
N ILE A 11 33.38 28.90 11.54
CA ILE A 11 32.28 28.67 10.58
C ILE A 11 32.47 27.33 9.86
N LYS A 12 33.69 27.03 9.40
CA LYS A 12 33.98 25.76 8.73
C LYS A 12 33.77 24.56 9.67
N LEU A 13 34.25 24.66 10.92
CA LEU A 13 34.03 23.62 11.91
C LEU A 13 32.55 23.43 12.23
N PHE A 14 31.78 24.52 12.31
CA PHE A 14 30.33 24.46 12.52
C PHE A 14 29.63 23.78 11.34
N ASP A 15 29.96 24.12 10.10
CA ASP A 15 29.42 23.49 8.89
C ASP A 15 29.68 21.96 8.87
N GLU A 16 30.89 21.53 9.28
CA GLU A 16 31.24 20.11 9.41
C GLU A 16 30.44 19.40 10.52
N GLN A 17 30.19 20.04 11.66
CA GLN A 17 29.39 19.45 12.74
C GLN A 17 27.89 19.45 12.44
N VAL A 18 27.37 20.51 11.80
CA VAL A 18 25.99 20.54 11.27
C VAL A 18 25.79 19.42 10.25
N LYS A 19 26.79 19.12 9.41
CA LYS A 19 26.74 17.97 8.50
C LYS A 19 26.46 16.65 9.23
N SER A 20 27.08 16.43 10.39
CA SER A 20 26.85 15.25 11.22
C SER A 20 25.41 15.18 11.74
N ILE A 21 24.86 16.32 12.17
CA ILE A 21 23.46 16.43 12.63
C ILE A 21 22.49 16.13 11.48
N VAL A 22 22.61 16.83 10.34
CA VAL A 22 21.66 16.70 9.23
C VAL A 22 21.76 15.35 8.49
N ASN A 23 22.87 14.62 8.64
CA ASN A 23 23.00 13.25 8.13
C ASN A 23 22.12 12.24 8.88
N GLN A 24 21.63 12.58 10.09
CA GLN A 24 20.67 11.78 10.85
C GLN A 24 19.25 12.07 10.36
N ILE A 25 18.97 11.70 9.10
CA ILE A 25 17.73 12.04 8.37
C ILE A 25 16.45 11.45 8.98
N TRP A 26 16.55 10.60 10.01
CA TRP A 26 15.43 10.10 10.82
C TRP A 26 15.02 11.03 11.96
N LEU A 27 15.74 12.14 12.17
CA LEU A 27 15.35 13.18 13.11
C LEU A 27 14.30 14.09 12.47
N SER A 28 13.30 14.49 13.24
CA SER A 28 12.35 15.52 12.82
C SER A 28 13.05 16.87 12.65
N PRO A 29 12.52 17.80 11.82
CA PRO A 29 13.08 19.14 11.67
C PRO A 29 13.21 19.91 13.00
N SER A 30 12.32 19.63 13.97
CA SER A 30 12.38 20.23 15.31
C SER A 30 13.55 19.70 16.14
N GLU A 31 13.83 18.39 16.09
CA GLU A 31 15.00 17.81 16.76
C GLU A 31 16.30 18.30 16.13
N VAL A 32 16.37 18.38 14.80
CA VAL A 32 17.53 18.96 14.09
C VAL A 32 17.74 20.42 14.51
N LYS A 33 16.67 21.22 14.56
CA LYS A 33 16.72 22.62 14.98
C LYS A 33 17.28 22.78 16.39
N GLU A 34 16.83 21.98 17.36
CA GLU A 34 17.35 22.08 18.73
C GLU A 34 18.83 21.67 18.83
N GLN A 35 19.27 20.61 18.13
CA GLN A 35 20.68 20.23 18.11
C GLN A 35 21.57 21.31 17.46
N VAL A 36 21.12 21.90 16.35
CA VAL A 36 21.85 23.00 15.69
C VAL A 36 21.90 24.24 16.57
N LYS A 37 20.82 24.51 17.32
CA LYS A 37 20.73 25.62 18.25
C LYS A 37 21.70 25.49 19.42
N GLU A 38 21.77 24.32 20.04
CA GLU A 38 22.74 24.00 21.09
C GLU A 38 24.16 24.18 20.57
N LEU A 39 24.47 23.57 19.43
CA LEU A 39 25.78 23.68 18.78
C LEU A 39 26.17 25.13 18.45
N PHE A 40 25.24 25.93 17.94
CA PHE A 40 25.51 27.32 17.60
C PHE A 40 25.85 28.15 18.85
N GLY A 41 25.13 27.93 19.96
CA GLY A 41 25.38 28.61 21.23
C GLY A 41 26.70 28.21 21.89
N GLU A 42 27.16 26.97 21.71
CA GLU A 42 28.47 26.52 22.20
C GLU A 42 29.64 27.12 21.42
N MET A 43 29.47 27.32 20.10
CA MET A 43 30.56 27.73 19.21
C MET A 43 30.66 29.26 19.05
N PHE A 44 29.54 29.95 19.12
CA PHE A 44 29.41 31.38 18.82
C PHE A 44 28.73 32.14 19.96
N ASP A 45 29.42 33.16 20.47
CA ASP A 45 28.86 34.12 21.43
C ASP A 45 28.12 35.24 20.68
N ILE A 46 27.15 34.86 19.83
CA ILE A 46 26.35 35.79 19.02
C ILE A 46 24.88 35.48 19.22
N ALA A 47 24.12 36.51 19.59
CA ALA A 47 22.67 36.42 19.66
C ALA A 47 22.04 36.37 18.27
N TYR A 48 21.05 35.50 18.11
CA TYR A 48 20.25 35.34 16.90
C TYR A 48 18.76 35.54 17.21
N GLN A 49 17.99 35.91 16.20
CA GLN A 49 16.53 36.03 16.29
C GLN A 49 15.86 34.67 16.11
N GLU A 50 16.27 33.92 15.08
CA GLU A 50 15.66 32.64 14.75
C GLU A 50 16.62 31.71 14.00
N ILE A 51 16.46 30.40 14.22
CA ILE A 51 17.06 29.34 13.40
C ILE A 51 15.94 28.59 12.68
N ILE A 52 16.09 28.42 11.36
CA ILE A 52 15.13 27.75 10.49
C ILE A 52 15.84 26.60 9.78
N ILE A 53 15.25 25.40 9.87
CA ILE A 53 15.73 24.21 9.16
C ILE A 53 14.74 23.93 8.02
N SER A 54 15.24 23.73 6.81
CA SER A 54 14.45 23.38 5.64
C SER A 54 15.26 22.49 4.70
N GLY A 55 14.67 21.97 3.64
CA GLY A 55 15.29 20.93 2.82
C GLY A 55 15.10 19.54 3.43
N GLU A 56 15.54 18.52 2.69
CA GLU A 56 15.34 17.12 3.02
C GLU A 56 16.49 16.28 2.46
N THR A 57 16.93 15.27 3.21
CA THR A 57 18.07 14.42 2.87
C THR A 57 19.35 15.20 2.48
N ASP A 58 19.66 15.29 1.18
CA ASP A 58 20.88 15.90 0.65
C ASP A 58 20.84 17.43 0.53
N ASN A 59 19.66 18.06 0.59
CA ASN A 59 19.54 19.53 0.51
C ASN A 59 19.10 20.22 1.80
N ILE A 60 19.25 19.55 2.95
CA ILE A 60 18.98 20.16 4.25
C ILE A 60 19.84 21.41 4.41
N THR A 61 19.18 22.54 4.68
CA THR A 61 19.74 23.87 4.80
C THR A 61 19.33 24.48 6.14
N CYS A 62 20.30 25.07 6.84
CA CYS A 62 20.09 25.84 8.05
C CYS A 62 20.20 27.34 7.76
N TYR A 63 19.21 28.11 8.20
CA TYR A 63 19.19 29.57 8.12
C TYR A 63 19.23 30.14 9.53
N ILE A 64 20.21 30.98 9.81
CA ILE A 64 20.39 31.65 11.09
C ILE A 64 20.17 33.14 10.87
N VAL A 65 19.05 33.65 11.36
CA VAL A 65 18.70 35.07 11.27
C VAL A 65 19.25 35.76 12.50
N LEU A 66 20.21 36.68 12.31
CA LEU A 66 20.83 37.42 13.41
C LEU A 66 19.93 38.58 13.88
N LEU A 67 20.27 39.19 15.03
CA LEU A 67 19.50 40.33 15.57
C LEU A 67 19.53 41.57 14.67
N ASP A 68 20.60 41.76 13.89
CA ASP A 68 20.71 42.81 12.87
C ASP A 68 19.97 42.47 11.57
N LYS A 69 19.27 41.33 11.54
CA LYS A 69 18.52 40.78 10.42
C LYS A 69 19.36 40.34 9.21
N SER A 70 20.68 40.27 9.35
CA SER A 70 21.51 39.50 8.41
C SER A 70 21.23 38.00 8.56
N VAL A 71 21.50 37.23 7.52
CA VAL A 71 21.19 35.79 7.48
C VAL A 71 22.43 34.99 7.13
N ILE A 72 22.82 34.06 7.99
CA ILE A 72 23.85 33.07 7.69
C ILE A 72 23.16 31.80 7.22
N VAL A 73 23.58 31.27 6.07
CA VAL A 73 22.99 30.08 5.47
C VAL A 73 24.04 28.99 5.35
N PHE A 74 23.70 27.79 5.83
CA PHE A 74 24.54 26.59 5.77
C PHE A 74 23.82 25.48 5.00
N SER A 75 24.50 24.85 4.05
CA SER A 75 24.05 23.75 3.21
C SER A 75 25.22 22.75 3.09
N PRO A 76 25.44 21.90 4.10
CA PRO A 76 26.66 21.09 4.21
C PRO A 76 26.73 19.89 3.23
N SER A 77 25.57 19.53 2.64
CA SER A 77 25.40 18.34 1.80
C SER A 77 25.16 18.66 0.32
N GLN A 78 24.88 19.92 -0.01
CA GLN A 78 24.63 20.37 -1.38
C GLN A 78 25.22 21.77 -1.60
N ASP A 79 25.69 22.03 -2.82
CA ASP A 79 26.11 23.39 -3.22
C ASP A 79 24.95 24.38 -3.04
N LEU A 80 25.18 25.40 -2.21
CA LEU A 80 24.20 26.42 -1.86
C LEU A 80 23.66 27.15 -3.08
N ARG A 81 24.42 27.21 -4.19
CA ARG A 81 23.96 27.79 -5.47
C ARG A 81 22.72 27.08 -6.02
N SER A 82 22.53 25.81 -5.71
CA SER A 82 21.34 25.05 -6.12
C SER A 82 20.16 25.14 -5.15
N ASN A 83 20.31 25.88 -4.04
CA ASN A 83 19.25 26.04 -3.05
C ASN A 83 18.01 26.73 -3.65
N VAL A 84 16.90 26.00 -3.65
CA VAL A 84 15.66 26.40 -4.31
C VAL A 84 15.02 27.66 -3.70
N LEU A 85 15.17 27.92 -2.39
CA LEU A 85 14.65 29.12 -1.75
C LEU A 85 15.46 30.35 -2.18
N LEU A 86 16.78 30.24 -2.18
CA LEU A 86 17.68 31.32 -2.60
C LEU A 86 17.53 31.64 -4.09
N GLN A 87 17.27 30.63 -4.92
CA GLN A 87 16.97 30.81 -6.34
C GLN A 87 15.67 31.59 -6.58
N ARG A 88 14.62 31.34 -5.77
CA ARG A 88 13.38 32.15 -5.82
C ARG A 88 13.59 33.57 -5.29
N TYR A 89 14.40 33.72 -4.24
CA TYR A 89 14.75 35.03 -3.68
C TYR A 89 15.49 35.91 -4.70
N ASN A 90 16.60 35.42 -5.25
CA ASN A 90 17.41 36.10 -6.26
C ASN A 90 18.28 35.07 -7.03
N PRO A 91 17.95 34.70 -8.27
CA PRO A 91 18.70 33.68 -9.00
C PRO A 91 20.17 34.05 -9.26
N ASN A 92 20.53 35.34 -9.24
CA ASN A 92 21.87 35.83 -9.51
C ASN A 92 22.69 36.14 -8.24
N TRP A 93 22.23 35.72 -7.05
CA TRP A 93 22.89 36.05 -5.78
C TRP A 93 24.37 35.61 -5.70
N HIS A 94 24.73 34.58 -6.47
CA HIS A 94 26.07 33.95 -6.48
C HIS A 94 26.95 34.41 -7.66
N GLN A 95 26.56 35.47 -8.39
CA GLN A 95 27.34 35.98 -9.51
C GLN A 95 28.77 36.36 -9.05
N GLY A 96 29.78 35.82 -9.73
CA GLY A 96 31.19 36.00 -9.36
C GLY A 96 31.74 34.98 -8.37
N LEU A 97 30.93 34.02 -7.90
CA LEU A 97 31.35 32.91 -7.04
C LEU A 97 31.51 31.63 -7.88
N ASN A 98 32.75 31.28 -8.23
CA ASN A 98 33.03 30.18 -9.14
C ASN A 98 33.19 28.80 -8.44
N ASN A 99 33.52 28.79 -7.15
CA ASN A 99 33.73 27.55 -6.38
C ASN A 99 32.43 27.07 -5.73
N THR A 100 32.38 25.79 -5.35
CA THR A 100 31.31 25.22 -4.52
C THR A 100 31.18 25.96 -3.19
N ILE A 101 29.95 26.27 -2.78
CA ILE A 101 29.65 27.05 -1.59
C ILE A 101 28.82 26.18 -0.64
N SER A 102 29.34 25.86 0.54
CA SER A 102 28.55 25.20 1.59
C SER A 102 27.88 26.18 2.54
N TRP A 103 28.36 27.43 2.63
CA TRP A 103 27.73 28.46 3.45
C TRP A 103 27.94 29.87 2.88
N TYR A 104 27.03 30.79 3.20
CA TYR A 104 27.13 32.18 2.79
C TYR A 104 26.41 33.10 3.78
N THR A 105 26.91 34.33 3.95
CA THR A 105 26.29 35.37 4.77
C THR A 105 25.64 36.41 3.88
N PHE A 106 24.33 36.58 4.01
CA PHE A 106 23.57 37.63 3.36
C PHE A 106 23.41 38.81 4.32
N GLU A 107 23.71 40.01 3.83
CA GLU A 107 23.32 41.24 4.52
C GLU A 107 21.80 41.35 4.63
N TYR A 108 21.32 42.26 5.47
CA TYR A 108 19.89 42.48 5.68
C TYR A 108 19.14 42.67 4.35
N SER A 109 18.13 41.82 4.14
CA SER A 109 17.27 41.83 2.96
C SER A 109 15.85 41.46 3.39
N GLU A 110 14.95 42.45 3.38
CA GLU A 110 13.54 42.24 3.72
C GLU A 110 12.92 41.14 2.86
N LYS A 111 13.21 41.16 1.55
CA LYS A 111 12.77 40.14 0.61
C LYS A 111 13.23 38.73 0.99
N LEU A 112 14.47 38.55 1.46
CA LEU A 112 14.95 37.23 1.91
C LEU A 112 14.21 36.79 3.18
N LEU A 113 14.02 37.69 4.15
CA LEU A 113 13.28 37.39 5.37
C LEU A 113 11.81 37.02 5.08
N GLU A 114 11.17 37.66 4.10
CA GLU A 114 9.83 37.27 3.62
C GLU A 114 9.83 35.85 3.04
N HIS A 115 10.86 35.47 2.28
CA HIS A 115 10.97 34.11 1.75
C HIS A 115 11.16 33.07 2.87
N LEU A 116 11.84 33.43 3.96
CA LEU A 116 12.07 32.58 5.12
C LEU A 116 10.83 32.39 6.02
N LYS A 117 9.82 33.26 5.91
CA LYS A 117 8.51 33.11 6.57
C LYS A 117 7.67 32.04 5.87
N MET A 118 8.16 30.80 5.89
CA MET A 118 7.45 29.64 5.34
C MET A 118 6.20 29.33 6.17
N PRO A 119 5.04 29.07 5.54
CA PRO A 119 3.87 28.59 6.25
C PRO A 119 4.12 27.27 6.98
N THR A 120 3.48 27.10 8.14
CA THR A 120 3.48 25.85 8.90
C THR A 120 2.34 24.96 8.44
N MET A 121 2.63 23.70 8.16
CA MET A 121 1.66 22.69 7.73
C MET A 121 1.68 21.48 8.64
N LEU A 122 0.50 21.00 9.04
CA LEU A 122 0.32 19.78 9.80
C LEU A 122 -0.32 18.72 8.90
N LEU A 123 0.39 17.63 8.62
CA LEU A 123 -0.12 16.50 7.84
C LEU A 123 -0.45 15.32 8.77
N ILE A 124 -1.65 14.78 8.62
CA ILE A 124 -2.20 13.76 9.50
C ILE A 124 -2.52 12.50 8.68
N ASN A 125 -1.90 11.38 9.03
CA ASN A 125 -2.28 10.07 8.51
C ASN A 125 -3.26 9.40 9.47
N LEU A 126 -4.42 9.00 8.95
CA LEU A 126 -5.44 8.32 9.73
C LEU A 126 -5.19 6.80 9.74
N CYS A 127 -5.53 6.16 10.86
CA CYS A 127 -5.42 4.71 11.03
C CYS A 127 -6.46 4.20 12.01
N VAL A 128 -7.07 3.05 11.69
CA VAL A 128 -7.88 2.26 12.63
C VAL A 128 -6.99 1.12 13.12
N ILE A 129 -6.31 1.34 14.24
CA ILE A 129 -5.24 0.47 14.75
C ILE A 129 -5.72 -0.96 15.01
N ASP A 130 -6.98 -1.13 15.45
CA ASP A 130 -7.58 -2.44 15.70
C ASP A 130 -7.53 -3.37 14.47
N ASN A 131 -7.65 -2.77 13.28
CA ASN A 131 -7.58 -3.51 12.01
C ASN A 131 -6.14 -3.67 11.51
N PHE A 132 -5.27 -2.68 11.79
CA PHE A 132 -3.91 -2.58 11.28
C PHE A 132 -2.89 -2.27 12.39
N PRO A 133 -2.53 -3.27 13.22
CA PRO A 133 -1.74 -3.04 14.44
C PRO A 133 -0.23 -2.91 14.19
N ILE A 134 0.28 -3.29 13.01
CA ILE A 134 1.71 -3.19 12.67
C ILE A 134 1.88 -2.00 11.73
N PRO A 135 2.60 -0.95 12.13
CA PRO A 135 2.77 0.23 11.30
C PRO A 135 3.69 -0.03 10.12
N ARG A 136 3.56 0.83 9.12
CA ARG A 136 4.53 0.97 8.03
C ARG A 136 4.82 2.45 7.82
N LEU A 137 6.01 2.76 7.31
CA LEU A 137 6.37 4.12 6.95
C LEU A 137 5.29 4.70 6.02
N ASN A 138 4.65 5.81 6.41
CA ASN A 138 3.51 6.30 5.63
C ASN A 138 3.98 7.12 4.43
N LEU A 139 3.88 6.55 3.23
CA LEU A 139 4.25 7.26 2.00
C LEU A 139 3.29 8.40 1.64
N SER A 140 2.01 8.29 2.03
CA SER A 140 0.98 9.26 1.63
C SER A 140 1.24 10.65 2.20
N ILE A 141 1.72 10.76 3.44
CA ILE A 141 2.13 12.06 4.01
C ILE A 141 3.65 12.24 4.03
N GLY A 142 4.43 11.15 4.07
CA GLY A 142 5.89 11.22 4.08
C GLY A 142 6.47 11.79 2.79
N THR A 143 5.95 11.41 1.62
CA THR A 143 6.40 11.98 0.33
C THR A 143 5.96 13.43 0.14
N LEU A 144 4.77 13.79 0.65
CA LEU A 144 4.30 15.19 0.63
C LEU A 144 5.18 16.08 1.50
N ALA A 145 5.50 15.64 2.71
CA ALA A 145 6.39 16.39 3.60
C ALA A 145 7.78 16.55 2.99
N SER A 146 8.38 15.45 2.50
CA SER A 146 9.72 15.50 1.91
C SER A 146 9.78 16.36 0.65
N TYR A 147 8.74 16.33 -0.19
CA TYR A 147 8.61 17.23 -1.35
C TYR A 147 8.58 18.70 -0.91
N LEU A 148 7.68 19.07 0.01
CA LEU A 148 7.53 20.46 0.48
C LEU A 148 8.80 20.98 1.16
N ARG A 149 9.49 20.12 1.92
CA ARG A 149 10.77 20.41 2.56
C ARG A 149 11.88 20.58 1.54
N LYS A 150 12.04 19.65 0.60
CA LYS A 150 13.03 19.76 -0.50
C LYS A 150 12.82 21.04 -1.31
N GLN A 151 11.57 21.41 -1.57
CA GLN A 151 11.20 22.65 -2.25
C GLN A 151 11.33 23.90 -1.36
N GLN A 152 11.50 23.74 -0.05
CA GLN A 152 11.63 24.79 0.94
C GLN A 152 10.48 25.81 0.88
N VAL A 153 9.25 25.29 0.79
CA VAL A 153 8.03 26.11 0.68
C VAL A 153 7.15 26.05 1.93
N ALA A 154 7.42 25.13 2.87
CA ALA A 154 6.64 25.01 4.10
C ALA A 154 7.46 24.34 5.22
N GLN A 155 7.14 24.67 6.47
CA GLN A 155 7.56 23.93 7.66
C GLN A 155 6.53 22.84 7.94
N VAL A 156 6.90 21.57 7.73
CA VAL A 156 5.94 20.45 7.74
C VAL A 156 6.10 19.59 8.99
N HIS A 157 5.01 19.40 9.72
CA HIS A 157 4.86 18.49 10.85
C HIS A 157 3.98 17.30 10.45
N ILE A 158 4.34 16.10 10.90
CA ILE A 158 3.61 14.86 10.63
C ILE A 158 3.05 14.31 11.94
N LEU A 159 1.77 13.92 11.93
CA LEU A 159 1.16 13.06 12.94
C LEU A 159 0.62 11.80 12.27
N ASP A 160 1.01 10.62 12.76
CA ASP A 160 0.59 9.35 12.19
C ASP A 160 -0.13 8.49 13.23
N MET A 161 -1.44 8.30 13.04
CA MET A 161 -2.28 7.46 13.89
C MET A 161 -1.83 6.00 13.94
N GLN A 162 -1.02 5.53 13.00
CA GLN A 162 -0.39 4.21 13.09
C GLN A 162 0.48 4.04 14.35
N MET A 163 0.92 5.15 14.97
CA MET A 163 1.77 5.14 16.18
C MET A 163 0.97 5.15 17.48
N GLY A 164 -0.37 5.08 17.43
CA GLY A 164 -1.21 5.14 18.63
C GLY A 164 -1.69 6.52 19.03
N ILE A 165 -1.37 7.57 18.26
CA ILE A 165 -1.86 8.93 18.56
C ILE A 165 -3.38 9.00 18.41
N THR A 166 -4.03 9.56 19.41
CA THR A 166 -5.48 9.70 19.51
C THR A 166 -5.99 10.98 18.85
N ILE A 167 -7.31 11.04 18.64
CA ILE A 167 -7.98 12.25 18.13
C ILE A 167 -7.71 13.47 19.02
N ASP A 168 -7.76 13.30 20.34
CA ASP A 168 -7.59 14.41 21.28
C ASP A 168 -6.14 14.93 21.30
N GLU A 169 -5.16 14.03 21.17
CA GLU A 169 -3.75 14.41 21.02
C GLU A 169 -3.49 15.15 19.71
N ILE A 170 -4.07 14.69 18.59
CA ILE A 170 -4.00 15.38 17.30
C ILE A 170 -4.53 16.82 17.43
N VAL A 171 -5.71 16.99 18.03
CA VAL A 171 -6.32 18.31 18.18
C VAL A 171 -5.50 19.20 19.13
N LYS A 172 -4.99 18.63 20.23
CA LYS A 172 -4.12 19.34 21.17
C LYS A 172 -2.85 19.84 20.50
N GLU A 173 -2.17 18.99 19.73
CA GLU A 173 -0.96 19.38 19.01
C GLU A 173 -1.25 20.42 17.92
N ALA A 174 -2.36 20.31 17.19
CA ALA A 174 -2.76 21.34 16.22
C ALA A 174 -3.02 22.71 16.89
N LEU A 175 -3.70 22.72 18.05
CA LEU A 175 -3.96 23.95 18.80
C LEU A 175 -2.69 24.55 19.41
N LYS A 176 -1.69 23.73 19.75
CA LYS A 176 -0.39 24.19 20.21
C LYS A 176 0.44 24.76 19.06
N LEU A 177 0.46 24.07 17.93
CA LEU A 177 1.27 24.42 16.76
C LEU A 177 0.71 25.63 15.99
N GLN A 178 -0.62 25.83 16.00
CA GLN A 178 -1.31 26.85 15.19
C GLN A 178 -0.88 26.84 13.72
N PRO A 179 -0.98 25.69 13.01
CA PRO A 179 -0.51 25.60 11.64
C PRO A 179 -1.36 26.47 10.70
N ASN A 180 -0.77 27.00 9.63
CA ASN A 180 -1.52 27.70 8.59
C ASN A 180 -2.41 26.73 7.78
N LEU A 181 -2.01 25.46 7.69
CA LEU A 181 -2.75 24.41 6.99
C LEU A 181 -2.74 23.09 7.75
N ILE A 182 -3.89 22.42 7.78
CA ILE A 182 -4.05 21.05 8.27
C ILE A 182 -4.48 20.18 7.09
N GLY A 183 -3.68 19.16 6.77
CA GLY A 183 -3.96 18.17 5.74
C GLY A 183 -4.25 16.79 6.33
N MET A 184 -5.35 16.17 5.93
CA MET A 184 -5.72 14.81 6.37
C MET A 184 -5.70 13.83 5.20
N SER A 185 -4.95 12.74 5.34
CA SER A 185 -4.97 11.62 4.38
C SER A 185 -6.04 10.61 4.81
N VAL A 186 -7.12 10.50 4.04
CA VAL A 186 -8.31 9.70 4.38
C VAL A 186 -8.44 8.50 3.44
N ASN A 187 -8.04 7.33 3.92
CA ASN A 187 -8.05 6.07 3.18
C ASN A 187 -9.35 5.27 3.39
N PHE A 188 -9.48 4.12 2.73
CA PHE A 188 -10.63 3.22 2.86
C PHE A 188 -10.93 2.87 4.32
N GLY A 189 -12.21 2.97 4.70
CA GLY A 189 -12.71 2.66 6.04
C GLY A 189 -12.52 3.77 7.07
N GLN A 190 -12.01 4.94 6.68
CA GLN A 190 -11.60 6.00 7.61
C GLN A 190 -12.49 7.25 7.58
N LYS A 191 -13.62 7.24 6.85
CA LYS A 191 -14.51 8.41 6.72
C LYS A 191 -15.03 8.86 8.09
N LEU A 192 -15.54 7.93 8.89
CA LEU A 192 -16.11 8.27 10.21
C LEU A 192 -15.04 8.86 11.13
N LEU A 193 -13.84 8.28 11.12
CA LEU A 193 -12.70 8.81 11.87
C LEU A 193 -12.31 10.21 11.41
N ALA A 194 -12.28 10.45 10.09
CA ALA A 194 -12.02 11.76 9.52
C ALA A 194 -13.08 12.78 9.98
N PHE A 195 -14.36 12.41 9.96
CA PHE A 195 -15.45 13.29 10.40
C PHE A 195 -15.31 13.66 11.88
N SER A 196 -14.96 12.72 12.75
CA SER A 196 -14.73 13.00 14.18
C SER A 196 -13.60 14.01 14.42
N ILE A 197 -12.54 13.96 13.61
CA ILE A 197 -11.42 14.91 13.70
C ILE A 197 -11.81 16.27 13.09
N LEU A 198 -12.45 16.27 11.92
CA LEU A 198 -12.92 17.50 11.25
C LEU A 198 -13.93 18.26 12.11
N ASP A 199 -14.85 17.57 12.80
CA ASP A 199 -15.80 18.18 13.73
C ASP A 199 -15.07 19.02 14.78
N LYS A 200 -14.03 18.48 15.40
CA LYS A 200 -13.22 19.20 16.41
C LYS A 200 -12.44 20.38 15.81
N PHE A 201 -11.87 20.24 14.61
CA PHE A 201 -11.15 21.34 13.97
C PHE A 201 -12.09 22.49 13.54
N PHE A 202 -13.24 22.18 12.96
CA PHE A 202 -14.22 23.20 12.59
C PHE A 202 -14.87 23.84 13.81
N GLU A 203 -15.10 23.10 14.89
CA GLU A 203 -15.52 23.67 16.18
C GLU A 203 -14.45 24.64 16.73
N ALA A 204 -13.18 24.24 16.73
CA ALA A 204 -12.07 25.10 17.14
C ALA A 204 -11.97 26.37 16.28
N LYS A 205 -12.20 26.27 14.97
CA LYS A 205 -12.23 27.41 14.05
C LYS A 205 -13.41 28.34 14.35
N LYS A 206 -14.60 27.80 14.60
CA LYS A 206 -15.78 28.58 15.04
C LYS A 206 -15.54 29.31 16.35
N MET A 207 -14.82 28.67 17.29
CA MET A 207 -14.40 29.28 18.56
C MET A 207 -13.19 30.23 18.42
N LYS A 208 -12.67 30.46 17.20
CA LYS A 208 -11.46 31.26 16.94
C LYS A 208 -10.21 30.77 17.69
N LYS A 209 -10.16 29.48 18.05
CA LYS A 209 -8.99 28.82 18.65
C LYS A 209 -8.02 28.29 17.60
N LEU A 210 -8.44 28.27 16.34
CA LEU A 210 -7.67 27.78 15.21
C LEU A 210 -8.03 28.60 13.97
N ASN A 211 -7.04 28.98 13.16
CA ASN A 211 -7.25 29.72 11.91
C ASN A 211 -6.48 29.07 10.73
N SER A 212 -6.65 27.75 10.60
CA SER A 212 -6.00 26.95 9.55
C SER A 212 -6.92 26.79 8.34
N LEU A 213 -6.31 26.72 7.15
CA LEU A 213 -6.93 26.04 6.01
C LEU A 213 -6.98 24.54 6.30
N ILE A 214 -8.08 23.88 5.94
CA ILE A 214 -8.24 22.44 6.16
C ILE A 214 -8.45 21.77 4.81
N ILE A 215 -7.64 20.75 4.53
CA ILE A 215 -7.72 19.95 3.30
C ILE A 215 -7.77 18.45 3.63
N ALA A 216 -8.62 17.72 2.92
CA ALA A 216 -8.66 16.25 2.95
C ALA A 216 -8.23 15.70 1.59
N GLY A 217 -7.39 14.67 1.58
CA GLY A 217 -6.94 13.99 0.36
C GLY A 217 -7.00 12.49 0.51
N ASN A 218 -6.48 11.79 -0.51
CA ASN A 218 -6.56 10.34 -0.69
C ASN A 218 -7.95 9.88 -1.19
N VAL A 219 -8.14 8.57 -1.34
CA VAL A 219 -9.17 7.96 -2.18
C VAL A 219 -10.61 8.29 -1.76
N ILE A 220 -10.92 8.32 -0.47
CA ILE A 220 -12.30 8.49 0.02
C ILE A 220 -12.87 9.89 -0.25
N PRO A 221 -12.21 11.00 0.13
CA PRO A 221 -12.72 12.34 -0.15
C PRO A 221 -12.68 12.66 -1.65
N SER A 222 -11.70 12.14 -2.40
CA SER A 222 -11.64 12.27 -3.86
C SER A 222 -12.82 11.58 -4.56
N PHE A 223 -13.26 10.41 -4.09
CA PHE A 223 -14.40 9.70 -4.68
C PHE A 223 -15.77 10.26 -4.28
N ASN A 224 -15.88 10.80 -3.06
CA ASN A 224 -17.18 11.21 -2.50
C ASN A 224 -17.14 12.66 -1.96
N PRO A 225 -16.73 13.66 -2.76
CA PRO A 225 -16.47 15.00 -2.26
C PRO A 225 -17.72 15.70 -1.72
N GLU A 226 -18.88 15.45 -2.33
CA GLU A 226 -20.17 16.04 -1.94
C GLU A 226 -20.52 15.77 -0.47
N GLN A 227 -20.22 14.58 0.04
CA GLN A 227 -20.52 14.24 1.44
C GLN A 227 -19.68 15.02 2.45
N PHE A 228 -18.46 15.37 2.05
CA PHE A 228 -17.62 16.23 2.86
C PHE A 228 -18.10 17.68 2.78
N PHE A 229 -18.41 18.20 1.59
CA PHE A 229 -18.90 19.58 1.44
C PHE A 229 -20.25 19.83 2.11
N ASN A 230 -21.15 18.84 2.14
CA ASN A 230 -22.44 18.94 2.82
C ASN A 230 -22.29 19.18 4.32
N LYS A 231 -21.25 18.63 4.95
CA LYS A 231 -20.98 18.80 6.39
C LYS A 231 -19.97 19.92 6.67
N TYR A 232 -19.01 20.11 5.75
CA TYR A 232 -17.89 21.05 5.88
C TYR A 232 -17.75 21.90 4.61
N PRO A 233 -18.60 22.94 4.42
CA PRO A 233 -18.58 23.78 3.22
C PRO A 233 -17.25 24.48 2.93
N GLU A 234 -16.45 24.75 3.96
CA GLU A 234 -15.13 25.40 3.88
C GLU A 234 -13.97 24.42 3.62
N LEU A 235 -14.22 23.10 3.59
CA LEU A 235 -13.17 22.10 3.37
C LEU A 235 -12.65 22.18 1.94
N LEU A 236 -11.34 22.00 1.76
CA LEU A 236 -10.74 21.73 0.45
C LEU A 236 -10.55 20.21 0.29
N ILE A 237 -10.71 19.70 -0.92
CA ILE A 237 -10.44 18.29 -1.23
C ILE A 237 -9.32 18.21 -2.26
N CYS A 238 -8.28 17.43 -1.98
CA CYS A 238 -7.24 17.10 -2.95
C CYS A 238 -7.67 15.87 -3.76
N ASP A 239 -7.91 16.06 -5.07
CA ASP A 239 -8.52 15.03 -5.90
C ASP A 239 -7.54 13.91 -6.30
N LYS A 240 -6.25 14.24 -6.42
CA LYS A 240 -5.20 13.34 -6.93
C LYS A 240 -3.93 13.44 -6.08
N GLU A 241 -2.79 13.67 -6.71
CA GLU A 241 -1.49 13.83 -6.06
C GLU A 241 -1.41 15.18 -5.33
N GLY A 242 -0.84 15.17 -4.12
CA GLY A 242 -0.90 16.30 -3.20
C GLY A 242 0.27 17.27 -3.29
N GLU A 243 1.36 16.93 -3.99
CA GLU A 243 2.61 17.69 -3.99
C GLU A 243 2.41 19.11 -4.54
N TYR A 244 1.94 19.23 -5.78
CA TYR A 244 1.66 20.53 -6.39
C TYR A 244 0.48 21.24 -5.72
N THR A 245 -0.51 20.50 -5.23
CA THR A 245 -1.63 21.05 -4.46
C THR A 245 -1.15 21.77 -3.20
N LEU A 246 -0.31 21.13 -2.39
CA LEU A 246 0.20 21.71 -1.15
C LEU A 246 1.23 22.82 -1.41
N ARG A 247 2.06 22.71 -2.46
CA ARG A 247 2.92 23.81 -2.89
C ARG A 247 2.08 25.04 -3.24
N ASP A 248 1.05 24.87 -4.05
CA ASP A 248 0.17 25.96 -4.48
C ASP A 248 -0.61 26.54 -3.30
N LEU A 249 -1.02 25.72 -2.32
CA LEU A 249 -1.63 26.18 -1.08
C LEU A 249 -0.65 26.98 -0.21
N SER A 250 0.64 26.64 -0.19
CA SER A 250 1.66 27.47 0.46
C SER A 250 1.72 28.88 -0.17
N LEU A 251 1.73 28.95 -1.50
CA LEU A 251 1.71 30.22 -2.24
C LEU A 251 0.41 31.00 -1.99
N TYR A 252 -0.73 30.31 -1.95
CA TYR A 252 -2.03 30.91 -1.61
C TYR A 252 -2.02 31.53 -0.20
N ILE A 253 -1.49 30.83 0.80
CA ILE A 253 -1.37 31.34 2.18
C ILE A 253 -0.50 32.61 2.23
N ARG A 254 0.50 32.71 1.35
CA ARG A 254 1.37 33.89 1.21
C ARG A 254 0.76 35.02 0.38
N GLY A 255 -0.44 34.82 -0.19
CA GLY A 255 -1.11 35.79 -1.07
C GLY A 255 -0.51 35.85 -2.48
N GLU A 256 0.26 34.85 -2.88
CA GLU A 256 0.95 34.78 -4.18
C GLU A 256 0.16 33.99 -5.24
N LYS A 257 -0.97 33.39 -4.85
CA LYS A 257 -1.82 32.60 -5.73
C LYS A 257 -3.29 32.73 -5.34
N GLU A 258 -4.20 32.61 -6.31
CA GLU A 258 -5.65 32.58 -6.05
C GLU A 258 -6.19 31.15 -5.90
N LEU A 259 -7.33 30.99 -5.22
CA LEU A 259 -7.94 29.68 -4.93
C LEU A 259 -8.28 28.90 -6.22
N ARG A 260 -8.74 29.58 -7.28
CA ARG A 260 -9.07 28.97 -8.58
C ARG A 260 -7.87 28.43 -9.35
N ASP A 261 -6.66 28.87 -9.00
CA ASP A 261 -5.42 28.48 -9.68
C ASP A 261 -4.66 27.38 -8.92
N ILE A 262 -5.19 26.94 -7.77
CA ILE A 262 -4.59 25.85 -6.99
C ILE A 262 -4.76 24.54 -7.74
N ASN A 263 -3.66 23.83 -7.99
CA ASN A 263 -3.66 22.54 -8.66
C ASN A 263 -4.58 21.53 -7.94
N GLY A 264 -5.44 20.85 -8.70
CA GLY A 264 -6.09 19.61 -8.31
C GLY A 264 -6.90 19.61 -7.03
N ILE A 265 -7.55 20.74 -6.70
CA ILE A 265 -8.51 20.83 -5.59
C ILE A 265 -9.95 20.88 -6.08
N SER A 266 -10.82 20.26 -5.29
CA SER A 266 -12.26 20.49 -5.29
C SER A 266 -12.66 21.36 -4.10
N TYR A 267 -13.55 22.33 -4.29
CA TYR A 267 -14.09 23.16 -3.21
C TYR A 267 -15.50 23.67 -3.53
N LEU A 268 -16.26 24.04 -2.49
CA LEU A 268 -17.55 24.68 -2.64
C LEU A 268 -17.35 26.19 -2.86
N ASN A 269 -17.77 26.71 -4.01
CA ASN A 269 -17.73 28.14 -4.27
C ASN A 269 -18.84 28.85 -3.49
N SER A 270 -18.46 29.80 -2.63
CA SER A 270 -19.38 30.49 -1.71
C SER A 270 -20.41 31.39 -2.41
N GLU A 271 -20.08 31.92 -3.59
CA GLU A 271 -20.97 32.82 -4.35
C GLU A 271 -22.05 32.05 -5.12
N THR A 272 -21.67 30.91 -5.70
CA THR A 272 -22.55 30.11 -6.57
C THR A 272 -23.19 28.93 -5.86
N GLY A 273 -22.65 28.50 -4.71
CA GLY A 273 -23.07 27.30 -3.99
C GLY A 273 -22.77 26.00 -4.74
N ARG A 274 -21.90 26.04 -5.77
CA ARG A 274 -21.56 24.88 -6.60
C ARG A 274 -20.16 24.37 -6.27
N VAL A 275 -19.98 23.06 -6.42
CA VAL A 275 -18.65 22.44 -6.36
C VAL A 275 -17.86 22.83 -7.61
N VAL A 276 -16.66 23.34 -7.40
CA VAL A 276 -15.68 23.68 -8.44
C VAL A 276 -14.52 22.70 -8.35
N HIS A 277 -14.06 22.22 -9.51
CA HIS A 277 -12.93 21.31 -9.64
C HIS A 277 -11.82 22.00 -10.44
N ASN A 278 -10.67 22.23 -9.81
CA ASN A 278 -9.51 22.77 -10.48
C ASN A 278 -8.75 21.66 -11.24
N GLN A 279 -8.05 22.04 -12.30
CA GLN A 279 -7.27 21.08 -13.09
C GLN A 279 -6.12 20.48 -12.24
N ALA A 280 -5.98 19.15 -12.30
CA ALA A 280 -4.92 18.42 -11.61
C ALA A 280 -3.80 18.05 -12.59
N MET A 281 -2.62 18.63 -12.39
CA MET A 281 -1.36 18.21 -13.01
C MET A 281 -0.69 17.13 -12.17
N THR A 282 0.04 16.24 -12.85
CA THR A 282 0.79 15.17 -12.22
C THR A 282 2.18 15.65 -11.81
N VAL A 283 2.66 15.24 -10.63
CA VAL A 283 4.01 15.58 -10.18
C VAL A 283 5.06 14.93 -11.09
N ASN A 284 6.15 15.64 -11.32
CA ASN A 284 7.34 15.05 -11.92
C ASN A 284 8.03 14.17 -10.87
N MET A 285 8.17 12.87 -11.15
CA MET A 285 8.75 11.93 -10.19
C MET A 285 10.19 12.30 -9.78
N ASN A 286 10.96 12.97 -10.64
CA ASN A 286 12.31 13.45 -10.29
C ASN A 286 12.32 14.53 -9.19
N GLU A 287 11.18 15.18 -8.95
CA GLU A 287 11.05 16.15 -7.86
C GLU A 287 10.81 15.48 -6.51
N VAL A 288 10.26 14.26 -6.48
CA VAL A 288 9.86 13.54 -5.26
C VAL A 288 11.08 12.83 -4.65
N PRO A 289 11.59 13.27 -3.49
CA PRO A 289 12.74 12.64 -2.84
C PRO A 289 12.33 11.45 -1.97
N THR A 290 13.29 10.92 -1.22
CA THR A 290 13.05 9.96 -0.12
C THR A 290 11.89 10.43 0.75
N PRO A 291 10.93 9.56 1.13
CA PRO A 291 9.85 9.94 2.04
C PRO A 291 10.42 10.43 3.38
N ALA A 292 9.78 11.43 3.97
CA ALA A 292 10.16 11.97 5.27
C ALA A 292 10.17 10.86 6.34
N LEU A 293 11.23 10.83 7.16
CA LEU A 293 11.51 9.74 8.11
C LEU A 293 11.22 10.11 9.57
N ASP A 294 10.44 11.17 9.81
CA ASP A 294 10.08 11.67 11.14
C ASP A 294 9.51 10.57 12.05
N THR A 295 8.71 9.66 11.49
CA THR A 295 8.05 8.58 12.25
C THR A 295 8.90 7.31 12.34
N LEU A 296 10.13 7.30 11.81
CA LEU A 296 10.91 6.07 11.65
C LEU A 296 11.31 5.45 13.01
N LYS A 297 11.58 6.29 14.03
CA LYS A 297 11.84 5.83 15.40
C LYS A 297 10.66 5.06 15.97
N ASP A 298 9.43 5.54 15.74
CA ASP A 298 8.23 4.86 16.19
C ASP A 298 7.96 3.59 15.36
N VAL A 299 8.18 3.64 14.05
CA VAL A 299 8.13 2.44 13.19
C VAL A 299 9.08 1.36 13.73
N ALA A 300 10.30 1.72 14.14
CA ALA A 300 11.23 0.78 14.77
C ALA A 300 10.69 0.21 16.09
N LYS A 301 10.21 1.09 16.98
CA LYS A 301 9.63 0.73 18.28
C LYS A 301 8.50 -0.30 18.14
N TYR A 302 7.63 -0.14 17.16
CA TYR A 302 6.50 -1.04 16.90
C TYR A 302 6.82 -2.19 15.92
N ARG A 303 8.10 -2.39 15.57
CA ARG A 303 8.57 -3.43 14.62
C ARG A 303 7.83 -3.36 13.28
N GLY A 304 7.58 -2.14 12.82
CA GLY A 304 6.92 -1.86 11.56
C GLY A 304 7.79 -2.12 10.34
N ALA A 305 7.24 -1.82 9.16
CA ALA A 305 7.89 -2.07 7.88
C ALA A 305 8.35 -0.78 7.18
N LEU A 306 9.48 -0.88 6.48
CA LEU A 306 9.91 0.12 5.51
C LEU A 306 9.09 -0.03 4.23
N THR A 307 8.70 1.09 3.64
CA THR A 307 8.00 1.10 2.35
C THR A 307 8.63 2.15 1.44
N LEU A 308 8.54 1.93 0.14
CA LEU A 308 8.98 2.87 -0.88
C LEU A 308 8.04 2.76 -2.08
N GLU A 309 7.78 3.87 -2.78
CA GLU A 309 7.05 3.85 -4.05
C GLU A 309 8.04 4.27 -5.14
N THR A 310 8.41 3.33 -6.02
CA THR A 310 9.44 3.57 -7.05
C THR A 310 8.87 4.11 -8.35
N SER A 311 7.55 4.06 -8.49
CA SER A 311 6.77 4.52 -9.63
C SER A 311 5.33 4.81 -9.21
N ARG A 312 4.65 5.70 -9.94
CA ARG A 312 3.23 6.03 -9.71
C ARG A 312 2.38 5.80 -10.95
N GLY A 313 1.17 5.29 -10.71
CA GLY A 313 0.21 4.91 -11.74
C GLY A 313 0.46 3.50 -12.28
N CYS A 314 -0.29 3.12 -13.30
CA CYS A 314 -0.22 1.82 -13.96
C CYS A 314 -0.54 2.00 -15.45
N ASP A 315 0.36 1.60 -16.33
CA ASP A 315 0.22 1.70 -17.80
C ASP A 315 -0.96 0.85 -18.31
N TYR A 316 -1.21 -0.30 -17.68
CA TYR A 316 -2.28 -1.19 -18.08
C TYR A 316 -3.66 -0.56 -17.89
N SER A 317 -3.96 -0.06 -16.69
CA SER A 317 -5.15 0.73 -16.34
C SER A 317 -6.54 0.19 -16.80
N ARG A 318 -6.65 -1.09 -17.17
CA ARG A 318 -7.86 -1.70 -17.75
C ARG A 318 -8.56 -2.73 -16.86
N CYS A 319 -7.98 -3.07 -15.70
CA CYS A 319 -8.64 -3.93 -14.71
C CYS A 319 -9.99 -3.31 -14.32
N THR A 320 -11.09 -3.99 -14.59
CA THR A 320 -12.43 -3.37 -14.53
C THR A 320 -12.88 -3.04 -13.12
N PHE A 321 -12.32 -3.69 -12.11
CA PHE A 321 -12.60 -3.43 -10.69
C PHE A 321 -11.68 -2.38 -10.06
N CYS A 322 -10.64 -1.92 -10.77
CA CYS A 322 -9.68 -0.94 -10.25
C CYS A 322 -10.10 0.49 -10.66
N PRO A 323 -10.42 1.38 -9.71
CA PRO A 323 -10.77 2.76 -10.03
C PRO A 323 -9.51 3.57 -10.38
N ARG A 324 -9.47 4.16 -11.58
CA ARG A 324 -8.25 4.84 -12.09
C ARG A 324 -8.20 6.35 -11.83
N ASP A 325 -9.29 6.97 -11.40
CA ASP A 325 -9.37 8.44 -11.34
C ASP A 325 -8.40 9.05 -10.32
N HIS A 326 -8.22 8.39 -9.15
CA HIS A 326 -7.30 8.82 -8.09
C HIS A 326 -5.82 8.43 -8.33
N LYS A 327 -5.57 7.37 -9.10
CA LYS A 327 -4.23 6.80 -9.34
C LYS A 327 -3.65 7.10 -10.72
N LEU A 328 -4.41 7.79 -11.56
CA LEU A 328 -4.05 8.17 -12.92
C LEU A 328 -3.87 6.96 -13.86
N ARG A 329 -3.83 7.22 -15.17
CA ARG A 329 -3.68 6.15 -16.19
C ARG A 329 -2.27 6.04 -16.76
N SER A 330 -1.40 6.99 -16.44
CA SER A 330 -0.02 7.03 -16.88
C SER A 330 0.90 6.47 -15.79
N TRP A 331 1.78 5.55 -16.16
CA TRP A 331 2.86 5.08 -15.30
C TRP A 331 4.06 6.04 -15.39
N ARG A 332 4.64 6.39 -14.24
CA ARG A 332 5.78 7.30 -14.13
C ARG A 332 6.80 6.70 -13.15
N PRO A 333 7.92 6.17 -13.62
CA PRO A 333 8.97 5.63 -12.75
C PRO A 333 9.93 6.70 -12.25
N LEU A 334 10.60 6.40 -11.13
CA LEU A 334 11.89 6.98 -10.80
C LEU A 334 13.00 6.32 -11.64
N SER A 335 14.07 7.06 -11.90
CA SER A 335 15.30 6.48 -12.43
C SER A 335 15.89 5.48 -11.44
N SER A 336 16.62 4.47 -11.94
CA SER A 336 17.25 3.46 -11.08
C SER A 336 18.23 4.09 -10.07
N GLU A 337 18.96 5.14 -10.47
CA GLU A 337 19.81 5.93 -9.57
C GLU A 337 19.02 6.55 -8.41
N ASN A 338 17.88 7.19 -8.70
CA ASN A 338 17.05 7.79 -7.66
C ASN A 338 16.45 6.73 -6.73
N VAL A 339 15.99 5.59 -7.27
CA VAL A 339 15.49 4.48 -6.43
C VAL A 339 16.60 3.98 -5.50
N LEU A 340 17.80 3.79 -6.01
CA LEU A 340 18.95 3.35 -5.21
C LEU A 340 19.32 4.38 -4.13
N LYS A 341 19.30 5.67 -4.43
CA LYS A 341 19.51 6.73 -3.43
C LYS A 341 18.49 6.62 -2.30
N GLN A 342 17.19 6.51 -2.62
CA GLN A 342 16.14 6.44 -1.60
C GLN A 342 16.23 5.15 -0.78
N ILE A 343 16.58 4.02 -1.39
CA ILE A 343 16.84 2.77 -0.66
C ILE A 343 18.04 2.93 0.28
N ASN A 344 19.13 3.57 -0.17
CA ASN A 344 20.29 3.81 0.68
C ASN A 344 19.92 4.64 1.92
N ASP A 345 19.11 5.69 1.74
CA ASP A 345 18.60 6.52 2.84
C ASP A 345 17.76 5.71 3.83
N LEU A 346 16.83 4.89 3.32
CA LEU A 346 15.94 4.06 4.14
C LEU A 346 16.71 2.98 4.91
N ILE A 347 17.61 2.26 4.25
CA ILE A 347 18.35 1.16 4.86
C ILE A 347 19.37 1.68 5.88
N ARG A 348 20.10 2.76 5.55
CA ARG A 348 21.01 3.39 6.52
C ARG A 348 20.26 3.80 7.78
N SER A 349 19.15 4.53 7.63
CA SER A 349 18.35 5.01 8.76
C SER A 349 17.69 3.86 9.53
N GLY A 350 17.23 2.83 8.81
CA GLY A 350 16.67 1.62 9.40
C GLY A 350 17.69 0.86 10.25
N ASN A 351 18.92 0.69 9.74
CA ASN A 351 20.00 0.00 10.45
C ASN A 351 20.38 0.72 11.76
N GLU A 352 20.48 2.05 11.74
CA GLU A 352 20.75 2.87 12.93
C GLU A 352 19.68 2.71 14.02
N LEU A 353 18.45 2.38 13.61
CA LEU A 353 17.30 2.17 14.50
C LEU A 353 16.97 0.69 14.73
N GLY A 354 17.78 -0.24 14.23
CA GLY A 354 17.57 -1.69 14.39
C GLY A 354 16.38 -2.26 13.61
N ILE A 355 15.91 -1.58 12.56
CA ILE A 355 14.91 -2.07 11.62
C ILE A 355 15.58 -3.03 10.63
N LYS A 356 14.93 -4.15 10.34
CA LYS A 356 15.42 -5.11 9.33
C LYS A 356 15.44 -4.48 7.93
N SER A 357 16.45 -4.80 7.13
CA SER A 357 16.60 -4.40 5.73
C SER A 357 15.60 -5.08 4.78
N HIS A 358 14.30 -4.89 5.03
CA HIS A 358 13.20 -5.40 4.21
C HIS A 358 12.28 -4.25 3.81
N ILE A 359 12.16 -3.99 2.52
CA ILE A 359 11.35 -2.89 1.96
C ILE A 359 10.12 -3.47 1.25
N TYR A 360 8.94 -2.93 1.52
CA TYR A 360 7.75 -3.18 0.71
C TYR A 360 7.60 -2.10 -0.36
N LEU A 361 7.76 -2.48 -1.63
CA LEU A 361 7.54 -1.59 -2.76
C LEU A 361 6.03 -1.42 -2.97
N ALA A 362 5.55 -0.19 -2.78
CA ALA A 362 4.13 0.17 -2.75
C ALA A 362 3.56 0.51 -4.14
N ASP A 363 4.37 0.38 -5.18
CA ASP A 363 4.03 0.58 -6.57
C ASP A 363 2.76 -0.18 -6.97
N GLU A 364 1.86 0.46 -7.72
CA GLU A 364 0.75 -0.26 -8.36
C GLU A 364 1.25 -1.23 -9.43
N GLU A 365 2.35 -0.86 -10.10
CA GLU A 365 3.02 -1.64 -11.13
C GLU A 365 4.53 -1.32 -11.07
N PHE A 366 5.33 -2.25 -10.54
CA PHE A 366 6.77 -2.03 -10.34
C PHE A 366 7.58 -2.04 -11.64
N ILE A 367 7.22 -2.94 -12.57
CA ILE A 367 7.98 -3.14 -13.81
C ILE A 367 7.61 -2.05 -14.80
N GLY A 368 6.31 -1.89 -15.03
CA GLY A 368 5.74 -0.93 -15.97
C GLY A 368 6.05 -1.22 -17.43
N GLU A 369 5.71 -0.26 -18.28
CA GLU A 369 6.02 -0.28 -19.72
C GLU A 369 6.55 1.10 -20.12
N LEU A 370 7.75 1.14 -20.71
CA LEU A 370 8.33 2.36 -21.26
C LEU A 370 8.06 2.44 -22.78
N PRO A 371 7.90 3.64 -23.36
CA PRO A 371 7.69 3.78 -24.81
C PRO A 371 8.81 3.21 -25.68
N ASP A 372 10.02 3.09 -25.15
CA ASP A 372 11.20 2.53 -25.83
C ASP A 372 11.44 1.04 -25.51
N GLY A 373 10.58 0.41 -24.71
CA GLY A 373 10.68 -1.00 -24.31
C GLY A 373 11.80 -1.31 -23.31
N LYS A 374 12.42 -0.30 -22.68
CA LYS A 374 13.59 -0.48 -21.80
C LYS A 374 13.28 -0.71 -20.32
N GLU A 375 12.04 -1.01 -19.98
CA GLU A 375 11.64 -1.26 -18.59
C GLU A 375 12.39 -2.43 -17.94
N ALA A 376 12.72 -3.48 -18.71
CA ALA A 376 13.48 -4.62 -18.21
C ALA A 376 14.93 -4.22 -17.88
N GLU A 377 15.55 -3.42 -18.76
CA GLU A 377 16.87 -2.84 -18.53
C GLU A 377 16.89 -1.97 -17.27
N ARG A 378 15.87 -1.12 -17.07
CA ARG A 378 15.72 -0.28 -15.86
C ARG A 378 15.72 -1.12 -14.58
N VAL A 379 14.94 -2.20 -14.56
CA VAL A 379 14.85 -3.12 -13.41
C VAL A 379 16.16 -3.87 -13.20
N ILE A 380 16.84 -4.31 -14.26
CA ILE A 380 18.16 -4.96 -14.18
C ILE A 380 19.19 -3.99 -13.59
N GLN A 381 19.25 -2.74 -14.04
CA GLN A 381 20.16 -1.71 -13.50
C GLN A 381 19.89 -1.45 -12.01
N PHE A 382 18.62 -1.42 -11.61
CA PHE A 382 18.23 -1.36 -10.20
C PHE A 382 18.79 -2.56 -9.41
N CYS A 383 18.56 -3.79 -9.89
CA CYS A 383 19.03 -5.01 -9.25
C CYS A 383 20.57 -5.06 -9.16
N GLU A 384 21.28 -4.63 -10.20
CA GLU A 384 22.74 -4.53 -10.18
C GLU A 384 23.25 -3.51 -9.16
N GLY A 385 22.54 -2.39 -8.98
CA GLY A 385 22.84 -1.42 -7.94
C GLY A 385 22.67 -2.01 -6.54
N ILE A 386 21.62 -2.81 -6.33
CA ILE A 386 21.41 -3.54 -5.07
C ILE A 386 22.51 -4.57 -4.83
N LEU A 387 22.89 -5.36 -5.83
CA LEU A 387 23.92 -6.39 -5.72
C LEU A 387 25.33 -5.83 -5.43
N LYS A 388 25.58 -4.54 -5.72
CA LYS A 388 26.83 -3.85 -5.38
C LYS A 388 26.89 -3.39 -3.92
N ARG A 389 25.78 -3.47 -3.17
CA ARG A 389 25.75 -3.09 -1.76
C ARG A 389 26.49 -4.12 -0.90
N PRO A 390 27.14 -3.68 0.19
CA PRO A 390 27.79 -4.61 1.12
C PRO A 390 26.79 -5.42 1.95
N ASP A 391 25.57 -4.92 2.13
CA ASP A 391 24.50 -5.51 2.91
C ASP A 391 23.40 -6.12 2.05
N THR A 392 22.95 -7.33 2.42
CA THR A 392 21.81 -7.98 1.79
C THR A 392 20.52 -7.27 2.18
N ILE A 393 19.72 -6.88 1.19
CA ILE A 393 18.37 -6.39 1.40
C ILE A 393 17.35 -7.41 0.90
N ARG A 394 16.12 -7.31 1.40
CA ARG A 394 14.96 -7.97 0.82
C ARG A 394 13.94 -6.95 0.38
N PHE A 395 13.21 -7.24 -0.69
CA PHE A 395 12.09 -6.40 -1.09
C PHE A 395 10.89 -7.20 -1.58
N ASP A 396 9.71 -6.71 -1.24
CA ASP A 396 8.45 -7.22 -1.75
C ASP A 396 7.92 -6.29 -2.85
N LEU A 397 7.19 -6.84 -3.81
CA LEU A 397 6.58 -6.05 -4.89
C LEU A 397 5.31 -6.72 -5.42
N ALA A 398 4.52 -5.97 -6.17
CA ALA A 398 3.41 -6.47 -6.95
C ALA A 398 3.72 -6.39 -8.45
N ALA A 399 3.22 -7.36 -9.22
CA ALA A 399 3.30 -7.38 -10.68
C ALA A 399 2.07 -8.05 -11.29
N ARG A 400 1.85 -7.83 -12.59
CA ARG A 400 0.87 -8.58 -13.37
C ARG A 400 1.49 -9.87 -13.92
N ALA A 401 0.65 -10.85 -14.25
CA ALA A 401 1.11 -12.10 -14.87
C ALA A 401 1.74 -11.87 -16.26
N ASP A 402 1.24 -10.89 -17.02
CA ASP A 402 1.82 -10.48 -18.30
C ASP A 402 3.09 -9.63 -18.17
N SER A 403 3.45 -9.14 -16.97
CA SER A 403 4.81 -8.61 -16.72
C SER A 403 5.87 -9.74 -16.60
N VAL A 404 5.44 -11.00 -16.64
CA VAL A 404 6.31 -12.20 -16.59
C VAL A 404 6.34 -12.90 -17.95
N TYR A 405 5.16 -13.18 -18.52
CA TYR A 405 5.02 -13.96 -19.74
C TYR A 405 3.87 -13.45 -20.60
N ILE A 406 4.16 -13.16 -21.87
CA ILE A 406 3.18 -12.76 -22.89
C ILE A 406 3.37 -13.63 -24.13
N PRO A 407 2.46 -14.57 -24.43
CA PRO A 407 2.59 -15.46 -25.58
C PRO A 407 2.51 -14.72 -26.94
N LYS A 408 2.00 -13.48 -26.94
CA LYS A 408 1.89 -12.64 -28.14
C LYS A 408 3.17 -11.86 -28.46
N ASN A 409 4.10 -11.75 -27.51
CA ASN A 409 5.39 -11.10 -27.73
C ASN A 409 6.41 -12.11 -28.27
N SER A 410 7.55 -11.63 -28.76
CA SER A 410 8.63 -12.50 -29.25
C SER A 410 9.19 -13.40 -28.13
N VAL A 411 9.84 -14.50 -28.53
CA VAL A 411 10.60 -15.35 -27.60
C VAL A 411 11.67 -14.52 -26.90
N ASP A 412 12.44 -13.73 -27.64
CA ASP A 412 13.47 -12.83 -27.10
C ASP A 412 12.94 -11.92 -25.99
N TRP A 413 11.76 -11.32 -26.17
CA TRP A 413 11.14 -10.47 -25.15
C TRP A 413 10.81 -11.26 -23.88
N ASN A 414 10.27 -12.47 -24.01
CA ASN A 414 9.94 -13.31 -22.86
C ASN A 414 11.20 -13.85 -22.14
N VAL A 415 12.24 -14.21 -22.90
CA VAL A 415 13.55 -14.62 -22.36
C VAL A 415 14.21 -13.45 -21.62
N GLU A 416 14.12 -12.22 -22.15
CA GLU A 416 14.59 -11.01 -21.46
C GLU A 416 13.82 -10.77 -20.15
N ARG A 417 12.50 -10.99 -20.14
CA ARG A 417 11.71 -10.93 -18.89
C ARG A 417 12.14 -11.98 -17.88
N LEU A 418 12.39 -13.21 -18.31
CA LEU A 418 12.87 -14.27 -17.43
C LEU A 418 14.23 -13.90 -16.81
N LYS A 419 15.14 -13.33 -17.61
CA LYS A 419 16.41 -12.77 -17.13
C LYS A 419 16.20 -11.64 -16.12
N MET A 420 15.34 -10.67 -16.41
CA MET A 420 15.01 -9.57 -15.49
C MET A 420 14.49 -10.09 -14.14
N TRP A 421 13.59 -11.07 -14.15
CA TRP A 421 13.09 -11.70 -12.92
C TRP A 421 14.16 -12.48 -12.16
N HIS A 422 15.09 -13.13 -12.86
CA HIS A 422 16.24 -13.77 -12.21
C HIS A 422 17.13 -12.73 -11.49
N TYR A 423 17.37 -11.57 -12.10
CA TYR A 423 18.07 -10.47 -11.45
C TYR A 423 17.31 -9.96 -10.21
N CYS A 424 15.97 -9.88 -10.27
CA CYS A 424 15.14 -9.54 -9.10
C CYS A 424 15.33 -10.56 -7.96
N ALA A 425 15.29 -11.86 -8.27
CA ALA A 425 15.52 -12.92 -7.29
C ALA A 425 16.90 -12.79 -6.64
N ARG A 426 17.94 -12.59 -7.45
CA ARG A 426 19.32 -12.38 -6.95
C ARG A 426 19.47 -11.13 -6.09
N ALA A 427 18.80 -10.05 -6.44
CA ALA A 427 18.84 -8.78 -5.69
C ALA A 427 18.05 -8.84 -4.37
N GLY A 428 17.27 -9.90 -4.12
CA GLY A 428 16.54 -10.10 -2.86
C GLY A 428 15.03 -9.89 -2.96
N ALA A 429 14.43 -10.02 -4.15
CA ALA A 429 12.97 -10.12 -4.25
C ALA A 429 12.48 -11.30 -3.41
N ASP A 430 11.72 -11.02 -2.35
CA ASP A 430 11.32 -12.02 -1.35
C ASP A 430 9.89 -12.48 -1.63
N ARG A 431 8.89 -11.61 -1.43
CA ARG A 431 7.48 -11.92 -1.68
C ARG A 431 6.94 -11.10 -2.84
N VAL A 432 6.52 -11.79 -3.91
CA VAL A 432 5.93 -11.18 -5.09
C VAL A 432 4.43 -11.48 -5.13
N PHE A 433 3.62 -10.43 -5.17
CA PHE A 433 2.19 -10.52 -5.40
C PHE A 433 1.90 -10.48 -6.91
N ILE A 434 1.28 -11.54 -7.44
CA ILE A 434 0.81 -11.59 -8.83
C ILE A 434 -0.71 -11.44 -8.88
N GLY A 435 -1.17 -10.40 -9.59
CA GLY A 435 -2.59 -10.18 -9.83
C GLY A 435 -3.18 -11.14 -10.87
N VAL A 436 -3.31 -12.42 -10.52
CA VAL A 436 -3.95 -13.47 -11.35
C VAL A 436 -5.45 -13.25 -11.46
N GLU A 437 -6.11 -13.04 -10.32
CA GLU A 437 -7.53 -12.74 -10.10
C GLU A 437 -8.53 -13.84 -10.49
N SER A 438 -8.28 -14.61 -11.56
CA SER A 438 -9.19 -15.66 -12.03
C SER A 438 -8.44 -16.75 -12.81
N GLY A 439 -8.95 -17.98 -12.72
CA GLY A 439 -8.61 -19.13 -13.54
C GLY A 439 -9.61 -19.42 -14.66
N SER A 440 -10.72 -18.68 -14.73
CA SER A 440 -11.73 -18.73 -15.80
C SER A 440 -11.45 -17.67 -16.87
N GLU A 441 -11.50 -18.06 -18.15
CA GLU A 441 -11.29 -17.12 -19.26
C GLU A 441 -12.43 -16.09 -19.36
N ALA A 442 -13.68 -16.51 -19.16
CA ALA A 442 -14.83 -15.60 -19.21
C ALA A 442 -14.77 -14.58 -18.07
N GLN A 443 -14.41 -15.00 -16.86
CA GLN A 443 -14.23 -14.11 -15.73
C GLN A 443 -13.02 -13.18 -15.90
N LEU A 444 -11.89 -13.64 -16.45
CA LEU A 444 -10.73 -12.79 -16.77
C LEU A 444 -11.09 -11.67 -17.77
N LYS A 445 -11.99 -11.96 -18.73
CA LYS A 445 -12.56 -10.95 -19.64
C LYS A 445 -13.44 -9.95 -18.88
N ARG A 446 -14.32 -10.40 -17.98
CA ARG A 446 -15.13 -9.50 -17.13
C ARG A 446 -14.25 -8.61 -16.25
N TYR A 447 -13.14 -9.14 -15.74
CA TYR A 447 -12.16 -8.40 -14.93
C TYR A 447 -11.24 -7.50 -15.75
N GLY A 448 -11.29 -7.59 -17.08
CA GLY A 448 -10.42 -6.82 -17.98
C GLY A 448 -8.95 -7.06 -17.67
N LYS A 449 -8.56 -8.30 -17.38
CA LYS A 449 -7.16 -8.63 -17.07
C LYS A 449 -6.29 -8.78 -18.31
N GLY A 450 -6.87 -9.08 -19.47
CA GLY A 450 -6.14 -9.24 -20.72
C GLY A 450 -5.24 -10.49 -20.78
N THR A 451 -5.30 -11.34 -19.75
CA THR A 451 -4.56 -12.60 -19.66
C THR A 451 -5.45 -13.82 -19.88
N LYS A 452 -4.84 -15.00 -20.04
CA LYS A 452 -5.50 -16.31 -20.10
C LYS A 452 -5.12 -17.20 -18.92
N PRO A 453 -5.92 -18.22 -18.56
CA PRO A 453 -5.60 -19.15 -17.48
C PRO A 453 -4.23 -19.81 -17.66
N GLU A 454 -3.91 -20.36 -18.85
CA GLU A 454 -2.61 -21.00 -19.09
C GLU A 454 -1.44 -20.01 -18.97
N GLN A 455 -1.62 -18.78 -19.46
CA GLN A 455 -0.61 -17.72 -19.31
C GLN A 455 -0.33 -17.42 -17.84
N ASN A 456 -1.36 -17.39 -16.99
CA ASN A 456 -1.19 -17.20 -15.56
C ASN A 456 -0.40 -18.37 -14.93
N ILE A 457 -0.66 -19.62 -15.35
CA ILE A 457 0.10 -20.78 -14.85
C ILE A 457 1.57 -20.70 -15.23
N ILE A 458 1.88 -20.39 -16.49
CA ILE A 458 3.26 -20.26 -16.97
C ILE A 458 3.99 -19.14 -16.21
N ALA A 459 3.33 -18.00 -15.98
CA ALA A 459 3.91 -16.90 -15.19
C ALA A 459 4.28 -17.35 -13.76
N LEU A 460 3.40 -18.09 -13.08
CA LEU A 460 3.70 -18.65 -11.75
C LEU A 460 4.85 -19.66 -11.80
N ARG A 461 4.91 -20.47 -12.86
CA ARG A 461 5.94 -21.48 -13.08
C ARG A 461 7.32 -20.85 -13.22
N PHE A 462 7.43 -19.80 -14.03
CA PHE A 462 8.69 -19.08 -14.24
C PHE A 462 9.20 -18.45 -12.94
N LEU A 463 8.36 -17.72 -12.20
CA LEU A 463 8.79 -17.05 -10.98
C LEU A 463 9.15 -18.03 -9.86
N SER A 464 8.37 -19.09 -9.68
CA SER A 464 8.65 -20.10 -8.64
C SER A 464 9.92 -20.89 -8.94
N ALA A 465 10.21 -21.18 -10.22
CA ALA A 465 11.46 -21.82 -10.63
C ALA A 465 12.70 -20.96 -10.29
N LEU A 466 12.56 -19.64 -10.25
CA LEU A 466 13.62 -18.71 -9.81
C LEU A 466 13.73 -18.60 -8.28
N GLY A 467 12.92 -19.35 -7.52
CA GLY A 467 12.93 -19.34 -6.06
C GLY A 467 12.22 -18.14 -5.41
N ILE A 468 11.45 -17.37 -6.18
CA ILE A 468 10.65 -16.25 -5.67
C ILE A 468 9.44 -16.78 -4.91
N GLN A 469 9.17 -16.25 -3.71
CA GLN A 469 7.96 -16.62 -2.97
C GLN A 469 6.75 -15.88 -3.52
N LEU A 470 5.73 -16.63 -3.92
CA LEU A 470 4.56 -16.08 -4.58
C LEU A 470 3.36 -15.94 -3.65
N ARG A 471 2.58 -14.91 -3.92
CA ARG A 471 1.18 -14.78 -3.50
C ARG A 471 0.35 -14.33 -4.68
N ILE A 472 -0.89 -14.79 -4.76
CA ILE A 472 -1.81 -14.34 -5.81
C ILE A 472 -3.06 -13.67 -5.25
N GLY A 473 -3.54 -12.66 -5.99
CA GLY A 473 -4.93 -12.20 -5.90
C GLY A 473 -5.84 -13.18 -6.61
N PHE A 474 -7.00 -13.48 -6.02
CA PHE A 474 -7.99 -14.37 -6.61
C PHE A 474 -9.38 -13.95 -6.15
N ILE A 475 -10.25 -13.56 -7.08
CA ILE A 475 -11.62 -13.14 -6.81
C ILE A 475 -12.54 -14.22 -7.38
N MET A 476 -12.97 -15.14 -6.52
CA MET A 476 -13.75 -16.33 -6.91
C MET A 476 -15.11 -15.95 -7.47
N PHE A 477 -15.82 -15.06 -6.77
CA PHE A 477 -17.19 -14.68 -7.10
C PHE A 477 -17.28 -13.25 -7.59
N ASP A 478 -18.07 -13.01 -8.64
CA ASP A 478 -18.42 -11.67 -9.10
C ASP A 478 -19.89 -11.58 -9.46
N GLN A 479 -20.50 -10.41 -9.27
CA GLN A 479 -21.94 -10.23 -9.32
C GLN A 479 -22.56 -10.45 -10.71
N LEU A 480 -21.75 -10.42 -11.77
CA LEU A 480 -22.17 -10.67 -13.15
C LEU A 480 -21.92 -12.11 -13.63
N MET A 481 -21.47 -12.99 -12.75
CA MET A 481 -21.35 -14.43 -13.03
C MET A 481 -22.74 -15.07 -13.19
N GLU A 482 -22.87 -15.99 -14.14
CA GLU A 482 -24.09 -16.76 -14.40
C GLU A 482 -23.75 -18.24 -14.43
N GLY A 483 -24.46 -19.06 -13.65
CA GLY A 483 -24.15 -20.47 -13.49
C GLY A 483 -22.84 -20.74 -12.72
N PHE A 484 -22.35 -21.97 -12.81
CA PHE A 484 -21.22 -22.45 -12.00
C PHE A 484 -19.98 -22.83 -12.83
N ASP A 485 -19.99 -22.63 -14.14
CA ASP A 485 -18.87 -23.04 -15.00
C ASP A 485 -17.59 -22.24 -14.68
N ASP A 486 -17.69 -20.91 -14.48
CA ASP A 486 -16.55 -20.09 -14.05
C ASP A 486 -15.98 -20.56 -12.70
N ILE A 487 -16.84 -20.98 -11.76
CA ILE A 487 -16.43 -21.52 -10.45
C ILE A 487 -15.65 -22.82 -10.65
N ARG A 488 -16.13 -23.72 -11.53
CA ARG A 488 -15.46 -24.99 -11.83
C ARG A 488 -14.11 -24.78 -12.51
N GLU A 489 -14.05 -23.88 -13.49
CA GLU A 489 -12.80 -23.49 -14.15
C GLU A 489 -11.80 -22.93 -13.13
N ASN A 490 -12.26 -22.06 -12.23
CA ASN A 490 -11.45 -21.54 -11.14
C ASN A 490 -10.97 -22.64 -10.19
N LEU A 491 -11.84 -23.57 -9.77
CA LEU A 491 -11.46 -24.69 -8.90
C LEU A 491 -10.40 -25.58 -9.57
N ALA A 492 -10.60 -25.93 -10.85
CA ALA A 492 -9.65 -26.73 -11.62
C ALA A 492 -8.30 -26.02 -11.79
N PHE A 493 -8.31 -24.71 -12.12
CA PHE A 493 -7.10 -23.89 -12.18
C PHE A 493 -6.35 -23.88 -10.84
N LEU A 494 -7.08 -23.70 -9.73
CA LEU A 494 -6.52 -23.64 -8.39
C LEU A 494 -5.94 -24.98 -7.92
N GLU A 495 -6.44 -26.09 -8.43
CA GLU A 495 -5.97 -27.45 -8.12
C GLU A 495 -4.74 -27.88 -8.92
N ARG A 496 -4.34 -27.13 -9.96
CA ARG A 496 -3.14 -27.45 -10.76
C ARG A 496 -1.88 -27.51 -9.90
N THR A 497 -1.10 -28.57 -10.08
CA THR A 497 0.17 -28.83 -9.35
C THR A 497 1.42 -28.66 -10.22
N ASP A 498 1.26 -28.29 -11.48
CA ASP A 498 2.32 -28.09 -12.46
C ASP A 498 2.72 -26.60 -12.61
N ALA A 499 2.15 -25.73 -11.77
CA ALA A 499 2.39 -24.29 -11.78
C ALA A 499 3.49 -23.85 -10.81
N LEU A 500 3.68 -24.58 -9.71
CA LEU A 500 4.59 -24.17 -8.64
C LEU A 500 5.82 -25.07 -8.64
N MET A 501 6.96 -24.49 -8.97
CA MET A 501 8.25 -25.16 -9.11
C MET A 501 9.09 -25.00 -7.85
N LYS A 502 9.93 -26.00 -7.58
CA LYS A 502 11.09 -25.85 -6.69
C LYS A 502 12.08 -24.87 -7.35
N PRO A 503 12.91 -24.17 -6.57
CA PRO A 503 14.01 -23.41 -7.14
C PRO A 503 14.88 -24.31 -8.02
N VAL A 504 15.05 -23.91 -9.28
CA VAL A 504 15.88 -24.60 -10.28
C VAL A 504 17.29 -24.02 -10.20
N ASP A 505 18.30 -24.89 -10.23
CA ASP A 505 19.69 -24.43 -10.42
C ASP A 505 19.91 -24.12 -11.90
N ILE A 506 20.18 -22.85 -12.20
CA ILE A 506 20.30 -22.36 -13.58
C ILE A 506 21.76 -22.00 -13.94
N SER A 507 22.72 -22.37 -13.09
CA SER A 507 24.15 -22.01 -13.26
C SER A 507 24.75 -22.47 -14.58
N GLU A 508 24.33 -23.63 -15.08
CA GLU A 508 24.81 -24.26 -16.32
C GLU A 508 23.79 -24.17 -17.48
N MET A 509 22.73 -23.36 -17.33
CA MET A 509 21.66 -23.22 -18.32
C MET A 509 21.59 -21.80 -18.88
N SER A 510 21.31 -21.67 -20.18
CA SER A 510 20.94 -20.37 -20.75
C SER A 510 19.50 -19.98 -20.34
N TYR A 511 19.18 -18.68 -20.37
CA TYR A 511 17.79 -18.24 -20.13
C TYR A 511 16.82 -18.75 -21.19
N GLU A 512 17.27 -18.93 -22.43
CA GLU A 512 16.47 -19.51 -23.52
C GLU A 512 16.17 -20.99 -23.25
N GLU A 513 17.18 -21.75 -22.82
CA GLU A 513 16.99 -23.15 -22.44
C GLU A 513 16.02 -23.30 -21.25
N LEU A 514 16.17 -22.47 -20.21
CA LEU A 514 15.25 -22.48 -19.07
C LEU A 514 13.82 -22.13 -19.49
N TYR A 515 13.68 -21.11 -20.34
CA TYR A 515 12.39 -20.68 -20.88
C TYR A 515 11.70 -21.82 -21.65
N ASP A 516 12.41 -22.46 -22.59
CA ASP A 516 11.87 -23.53 -23.41
C ASP A 516 11.50 -24.76 -22.57
N ARG A 517 12.37 -25.16 -21.63
CA ARG A 517 12.08 -26.31 -20.75
C ARG A 517 10.87 -26.06 -19.84
N LEU A 518 10.76 -24.88 -19.22
CA LEU A 518 9.60 -24.56 -18.37
C LEU A 518 8.30 -24.40 -19.15
N LEU A 519 8.36 -24.21 -20.47
CA LEU A 519 7.20 -24.02 -21.32
C LEU A 519 6.74 -25.30 -22.02
N TYR A 520 7.68 -26.13 -22.47
CA TYR A 520 7.41 -27.25 -23.39
C TYR A 520 7.90 -28.62 -22.90
N ASP A 521 8.82 -28.69 -21.94
CA ASP A 521 9.40 -29.97 -21.47
C ASP A 521 8.64 -30.49 -20.25
N GLU A 522 7.70 -31.41 -20.49
CA GLU A 522 6.87 -32.00 -19.43
C GLU A 522 7.69 -32.81 -18.41
N ASP A 523 8.78 -33.46 -18.82
CA ASP A 523 9.63 -34.23 -17.92
C ASP A 523 10.36 -33.29 -16.96
N PHE A 524 10.91 -32.19 -17.50
CA PHE A 524 11.52 -31.14 -16.69
C PHE A 524 10.54 -30.51 -15.70
N ILE A 525 9.31 -30.23 -16.14
CA ILE A 525 8.25 -29.69 -15.26
C ILE A 525 7.89 -30.69 -14.16
N ASN A 526 7.76 -31.97 -14.50
CA ASN A 526 7.41 -33.02 -13.53
C ASN A 526 8.51 -33.29 -12.50
N GLU A 527 9.78 -33.18 -12.91
CA GLU A 527 10.94 -33.29 -12.02
C GLU A 527 10.98 -32.14 -11.00
N HIS A 528 10.72 -30.92 -11.46
CA HIS A 528 10.93 -29.71 -10.68
C HIS A 528 9.68 -29.18 -9.97
N LYS A 529 8.48 -29.71 -10.23
CA LYS A 529 7.28 -29.27 -9.50
C LYS A 529 7.37 -29.53 -7.99
N THR A 530 6.79 -28.63 -7.22
CA THR A 530 6.65 -28.79 -5.75
C THR A 530 5.61 -29.84 -5.37
N GLY A 531 4.70 -30.17 -6.29
CA GLY A 531 3.50 -30.96 -6.02
C GLY A 531 2.41 -30.18 -5.27
N GLN A 532 2.65 -28.91 -4.91
CA GLN A 532 1.64 -28.08 -4.26
C GLN A 532 0.70 -27.48 -5.29
N PRO A 533 -0.61 -27.41 -4.98
CA PRO A 533 -1.59 -26.79 -5.86
C PRO A 533 -1.57 -25.27 -5.78
N VAL A 534 -2.03 -24.59 -6.82
CA VAL A 534 -2.04 -23.11 -6.91
C VAL A 534 -2.81 -22.45 -5.74
N TYR A 535 -3.89 -23.06 -5.23
CA TYR A 535 -4.61 -22.51 -4.07
C TYR A 535 -3.73 -22.32 -2.83
N SER A 536 -2.61 -23.03 -2.74
CA SER A 536 -1.68 -22.92 -1.60
C SER A 536 -1.08 -21.52 -1.45
N ILE A 537 -1.03 -20.73 -2.53
CA ILE A 537 -0.46 -19.37 -2.56
C ILE A 537 -1.51 -18.26 -2.69
N VAL A 538 -2.80 -18.58 -2.63
CA VAL A 538 -3.89 -17.59 -2.67
C VAL A 538 -3.88 -16.74 -1.40
N SER A 539 -3.96 -15.41 -1.57
CA SER A 539 -3.89 -14.44 -0.48
C SER A 539 -5.13 -14.50 0.44
N TYR A 540 -6.32 -14.56 -0.17
CA TYR A 540 -7.61 -14.67 0.50
C TYR A 540 -8.48 -15.66 -0.27
N MET A 541 -8.81 -16.79 0.36
CA MET A 541 -9.65 -17.83 -0.25
C MET A 541 -11.10 -17.36 -0.32
N LEU A 542 -11.82 -17.82 -1.34
CA LEU A 542 -13.27 -17.63 -1.50
C LEU A 542 -13.71 -16.15 -1.54
N ALA A 543 -12.80 -15.24 -1.91
CA ALA A 543 -13.10 -13.82 -1.97
C ALA A 543 -14.18 -13.51 -3.00
N SER A 544 -15.03 -12.55 -2.67
CA SER A 544 -16.06 -12.01 -3.57
C SER A 544 -15.68 -10.61 -4.02
N MET A 545 -16.08 -10.25 -5.24
CA MET A 545 -15.81 -8.94 -5.82
C MET A 545 -16.44 -7.83 -4.96
N GLU A 546 -15.62 -6.89 -4.50
CA GLU A 546 -16.09 -5.63 -3.95
C GLU A 546 -16.12 -4.57 -5.04
N VAL A 547 -17.31 -4.10 -5.40
CA VAL A 547 -17.46 -3.17 -6.53
C VAL A 547 -17.30 -1.74 -6.06
N LEU A 548 -16.09 -1.21 -6.19
CA LEU A 548 -15.76 0.18 -5.88
C LEU A 548 -16.50 1.17 -6.80
N THR A 549 -16.71 2.38 -6.31
CA THR A 549 -17.22 3.50 -7.12
C THR A 549 -16.26 3.85 -8.26
N ASN A 550 -16.78 4.44 -9.34
CA ASN A 550 -16.02 4.90 -10.50
C ASN A 550 -15.25 3.79 -11.28
N THR A 551 -15.59 2.52 -11.07
CA THR A 551 -14.98 1.39 -11.77
C THR A 551 -15.70 1.05 -13.08
N PRO A 552 -14.98 0.56 -14.12
CA PRO A 552 -15.64 -0.05 -15.29
C PRO A 552 -16.63 -1.17 -14.93
N TYR A 553 -16.34 -1.98 -13.92
CA TYR A 553 -17.22 -3.08 -13.47
C TYR A 553 -18.55 -2.52 -12.92
N SER A 554 -18.53 -1.44 -12.12
CA SER A 554 -19.79 -0.80 -11.69
C SER A 554 -20.64 -0.30 -12.86
N ARG A 555 -20.01 0.17 -13.95
CA ARG A 555 -20.71 0.56 -15.19
C ARG A 555 -21.27 -0.65 -15.93
N MET A 556 -20.55 -1.77 -15.94
CA MET A 556 -21.03 -3.04 -16.48
C MET A 556 -22.28 -3.52 -15.71
N VAL A 557 -22.28 -3.44 -14.38
CA VAL A 557 -23.46 -3.76 -13.56
C VAL A 557 -24.66 -2.88 -13.94
N LYS A 558 -24.48 -1.54 -13.95
CA LYS A 558 -25.55 -0.60 -14.35
C LYS A 558 -26.07 -0.87 -15.76
N LEU A 559 -25.20 -1.29 -16.68
CA LEU A 559 -25.60 -1.67 -18.04
C LEU A 559 -26.42 -2.97 -18.03
N THR A 560 -26.03 -3.95 -17.23
CA THR A 560 -26.76 -5.21 -17.07
C THR A 560 -28.15 -4.98 -16.46
N GLU A 561 -28.28 -4.14 -15.44
CA GLU A 561 -29.57 -3.75 -14.86
C GLU A 561 -30.55 -3.24 -15.94
N ARG A 562 -30.07 -2.35 -16.81
CA ARG A 562 -30.85 -1.81 -17.94
C ARG A 562 -31.18 -2.87 -18.98
N LYS A 563 -30.20 -3.70 -19.37
CA LYS A 563 -30.38 -4.69 -20.44
C LYS A 563 -31.29 -5.85 -20.03
N LYS A 564 -31.21 -6.30 -18.78
CA LYS A 564 -31.97 -7.43 -18.27
C LYS A 564 -33.21 -7.01 -17.47
N ASN A 565 -33.44 -5.71 -17.30
CA ASN A 565 -34.53 -5.14 -16.50
C ASN A 565 -34.57 -5.71 -15.07
N VAL A 566 -33.43 -5.67 -14.39
CA VAL A 566 -33.23 -6.15 -13.00
C VAL A 566 -32.62 -5.04 -12.15
N SER A 567 -32.85 -5.08 -10.84
CA SER A 567 -32.18 -4.20 -9.87
C SER A 567 -31.15 -5.00 -9.10
N LEU A 568 -29.87 -4.68 -9.28
CA LEU A 568 -28.74 -5.34 -8.63
C LEU A 568 -28.10 -4.44 -7.58
N ILE A 569 -27.94 -3.15 -7.86
CA ILE A 569 -27.36 -2.19 -6.92
C ILE A 569 -28.40 -1.85 -5.85
N GLN A 570 -28.04 -2.09 -4.60
CA GLN A 570 -28.90 -1.82 -3.44
C GLN A 570 -28.83 -0.35 -3.02
N ASN A 571 -29.51 0.00 -1.91
CA ASN A 571 -29.49 1.32 -1.29
C ASN A 571 -29.86 2.46 -2.25
N GLU A 572 -30.83 2.20 -3.14
CA GLU A 572 -31.29 3.16 -4.15
C GLU A 572 -30.17 3.65 -5.07
N GLY A 573 -29.12 2.84 -5.27
CA GLY A 573 -27.96 3.20 -6.06
C GLY A 573 -26.88 3.98 -5.30
N ASN A 574 -27.06 4.22 -3.99
CA ASN A 574 -26.08 4.94 -3.18
C ASN A 574 -24.96 4.01 -2.68
N PRO A 575 -23.67 4.37 -2.87
CA PRO A 575 -22.55 3.59 -2.36
C PRO A 575 -22.36 3.76 -0.84
N ASP A 576 -21.78 2.73 -0.20
CA ASP A 576 -21.11 2.89 1.08
C ASP A 576 -19.90 3.81 0.88
N THR A 577 -19.96 4.96 1.53
CA THR A 577 -18.98 6.04 1.38
C THR A 577 -17.86 5.99 2.41
N ASN A 578 -17.95 5.09 3.40
CA ASN A 578 -16.81 4.77 4.24
C ASN A 578 -15.80 3.90 3.50
N MET A 579 -16.28 2.96 2.68
CA MET A 579 -15.45 2.06 1.88
C MET A 579 -15.37 2.43 0.39
N GLY A 580 -16.17 3.40 -0.07
CA GLY A 580 -16.21 3.80 -1.49
C GLY A 580 -16.68 2.69 -2.42
N ARG A 581 -17.69 1.91 -2.01
CA ARG A 581 -18.16 0.71 -2.72
C ARG A 581 -19.68 0.62 -2.79
N TYR A 582 -20.21 -0.01 -3.83
CA TYR A 582 -21.61 -0.35 -3.93
C TYR A 582 -21.92 -1.68 -3.23
N THR A 583 -23.10 -1.78 -2.63
CA THR A 583 -23.68 -3.07 -2.25
C THR A 583 -24.47 -3.61 -3.44
N ILE A 584 -24.09 -4.77 -3.97
CA ILE A 584 -24.63 -5.29 -5.22
C ILE A 584 -25.06 -6.75 -5.05
N HIS A 585 -26.30 -7.07 -5.42
CA HIS A 585 -26.80 -8.43 -5.54
C HIS A 585 -26.17 -9.16 -6.73
N PHE A 586 -25.99 -10.46 -6.59
CA PHE A 586 -25.59 -11.32 -7.71
C PHE A 586 -26.72 -11.44 -8.72
N LEU A 587 -26.36 -11.41 -10.00
CA LEU A 587 -27.27 -11.62 -11.11
C LEU A 587 -27.86 -13.05 -11.09
N ASP A 588 -27.01 -14.03 -10.79
CA ASP A 588 -27.44 -15.39 -10.46
C ASP A 588 -27.53 -15.54 -8.93
N TYR A 589 -28.75 -15.70 -8.42
CA TYR A 589 -28.99 -15.81 -6.98
C TYR A 589 -28.30 -17.03 -6.35
N LYS A 590 -28.09 -18.14 -7.10
CA LYS A 590 -27.44 -19.33 -6.57
C LYS A 590 -25.95 -19.07 -6.32
N VAL A 591 -25.30 -18.34 -7.23
CA VAL A 591 -23.93 -17.85 -7.05
C VAL A 591 -23.87 -16.90 -5.85
N GLY A 592 -24.88 -16.04 -5.70
CA GLY A 592 -25.01 -15.16 -4.53
C GLY A 592 -25.09 -15.92 -3.20
N GLU A 593 -25.86 -17.00 -3.12
CA GLU A 593 -25.92 -17.84 -1.92
C GLU A 593 -24.59 -18.55 -1.61
N LEU A 594 -23.85 -19.00 -2.65
CA LEU A 594 -22.50 -19.56 -2.48
C LEU A 594 -21.47 -18.52 -2.00
N SER A 595 -21.53 -17.30 -2.55
CA SER A 595 -20.71 -16.17 -2.12
C SER A 595 -21.00 -15.79 -0.66
N LEU A 596 -22.28 -15.71 -0.28
CA LEU A 596 -22.68 -15.44 1.10
C LEU A 596 -22.18 -16.52 2.06
N ALA A 597 -22.40 -17.79 1.72
CA ALA A 597 -21.90 -18.93 2.49
C ALA A 597 -20.39 -18.93 2.65
N SER A 598 -19.68 -18.57 1.58
CA SER A 598 -18.22 -18.40 1.59
C SER A 598 -17.77 -17.26 2.51
N GLN A 599 -18.49 -16.13 2.52
CA GLN A 599 -18.19 -15.03 3.44
C GLN A 599 -18.44 -15.44 4.91
N MET A 600 -19.52 -16.15 5.20
CA MET A 600 -19.79 -16.70 6.54
C MET A 600 -18.70 -17.69 6.97
N TRP A 601 -18.17 -18.49 6.04
CA TRP A 601 -17.03 -19.36 6.29
C TRP A 601 -15.78 -18.54 6.65
N ILE A 602 -15.43 -17.53 5.86
CA ILE A 602 -14.29 -16.64 6.12
C ILE A 602 -14.43 -15.99 7.50
N ASP A 603 -15.60 -15.43 7.80
CA ASP A 603 -15.89 -14.73 9.05
C ASP A 603 -15.80 -15.67 10.25
N SER A 604 -16.35 -16.88 10.14
CA SER A 604 -16.27 -17.88 11.23
C SER A 604 -14.82 -18.24 11.57
N ASN A 605 -13.91 -18.24 10.59
CA ASN A 605 -12.52 -18.65 10.75
C ASN A 605 -11.54 -17.49 10.93
N PHE A 606 -11.99 -16.24 10.75
CA PHE A 606 -11.13 -15.05 10.67
C PHE A 606 -10.25 -14.90 11.91
N GLY A 607 -10.81 -15.01 13.12
CA GLY A 607 -10.06 -14.80 14.37
C GLY A 607 -8.86 -15.74 14.52
N ILE A 608 -9.06 -17.04 14.23
CA ILE A 608 -7.98 -18.04 14.29
C ILE A 608 -6.94 -17.76 13.20
N MET A 609 -7.38 -17.61 11.94
CA MET A 609 -6.46 -17.47 10.82
C MET A 609 -5.69 -16.15 10.85
N TYR A 610 -6.30 -15.06 11.31
CA TYR A 610 -5.63 -13.79 11.53
C TYR A 610 -4.56 -13.89 12.63
N SER A 611 -4.88 -14.59 13.72
CA SER A 611 -3.93 -14.83 14.82
C SER A 611 -2.72 -15.66 14.35
N ILE A 612 -2.97 -16.76 13.63
CA ILE A 612 -1.90 -17.59 13.02
C ILE A 612 -1.03 -16.76 12.06
N LYS A 613 -1.65 -16.00 11.15
CA LYS A 613 -0.93 -15.15 10.19
C LYS A 613 -0.08 -14.08 10.88
N SER A 614 -0.53 -13.57 12.03
CA SER A 614 0.19 -12.58 12.82
C SER A 614 1.38 -13.20 13.55
N LEU A 615 1.17 -14.36 14.20
CA LEU A 615 2.21 -15.11 14.90
C LEU A 615 3.28 -15.63 13.94
N TYR A 616 2.90 -16.10 12.76
CA TYR A 616 3.82 -16.51 11.68
C TYR A 616 4.89 -15.46 11.35
N LYS A 617 4.56 -14.16 11.45
CA LYS A 617 5.50 -13.06 11.13
C LYS A 617 6.65 -12.94 12.13
N VAL A 618 6.43 -13.35 13.37
CA VAL A 618 7.36 -13.19 14.49
C VAL A 618 7.92 -14.52 15.03
N ALA A 619 7.36 -15.64 14.58
CA ALA A 619 7.73 -16.99 14.98
C ALA A 619 9.17 -17.36 14.60
N ASN A 620 9.78 -18.25 15.39
CA ASN A 620 11.04 -18.90 15.03
C ASN A 620 10.84 -19.86 13.82
N PRO A 621 11.91 -20.31 13.14
CA PRO A 621 11.78 -21.10 11.91
C PRO A 621 10.92 -22.37 12.01
N ILE A 622 10.96 -23.09 13.14
CA ILE A 622 10.20 -24.33 13.34
C ILE A 622 8.71 -24.02 13.48
N GLU A 623 8.36 -23.08 14.36
CA GLU A 623 6.98 -22.63 14.53
C GLU A 623 6.42 -21.99 13.26
N LYS A 624 7.26 -21.23 12.54
CA LYS A 624 6.90 -20.59 11.28
C LYS A 624 6.47 -21.61 10.23
N GLN A 625 7.15 -22.76 10.16
CA GLN A 625 6.74 -23.86 9.29
C GLN A 625 5.38 -24.43 9.71
N LYS A 626 5.15 -24.68 11.00
CA LYS A 626 3.86 -25.17 11.50
C LYS A 626 2.70 -24.21 11.22
N TYR A 627 2.86 -22.92 11.53
CA TYR A 627 1.86 -21.90 11.21
C TYR A 627 1.58 -21.84 9.71
N TYR A 628 2.62 -21.99 8.88
CA TYR A 628 2.45 -22.07 7.43
C TYR A 628 1.63 -23.30 7.01
N ASP A 629 1.92 -24.47 7.58
CA ASP A 629 1.21 -25.70 7.28
C ASP A 629 -0.27 -25.63 7.69
N TYR A 630 -0.59 -24.99 8.83
CA TYR A 630 -1.98 -24.72 9.20
C TYR A 630 -2.69 -23.74 8.27
N MET A 631 -2.02 -22.67 7.83
CA MET A 631 -2.57 -21.79 6.81
C MET A 631 -2.82 -22.54 5.50
N ARG A 632 -1.88 -23.37 5.06
CA ARG A 632 -2.02 -24.20 3.86
C ARG A 632 -3.21 -25.15 3.99
N ARG A 633 -3.33 -25.79 5.15
CA ARG A 633 -4.41 -26.74 5.44
C ARG A 633 -5.78 -26.07 5.46
N HIS A 634 -5.90 -24.89 6.07
CA HIS A 634 -7.12 -24.09 6.01
C HIS A 634 -7.50 -23.72 4.57
N ARG A 635 -6.52 -23.35 3.72
CA ARG A 635 -6.78 -23.06 2.30
C ARG A 635 -7.33 -24.29 1.58
N GLU A 636 -6.75 -25.45 1.81
CA GLU A 636 -7.23 -26.72 1.24
C GLU A 636 -8.66 -27.04 1.68
N ILE A 637 -8.98 -26.97 2.97
CA ILE A 637 -10.35 -27.21 3.47
C ILE A 637 -11.34 -26.22 2.83
N SER A 638 -10.94 -24.95 2.68
CA SER A 638 -11.76 -23.91 2.05
C SER A 638 -11.96 -24.12 0.55
N GLN A 639 -10.95 -24.60 -0.16
CA GLN A 639 -11.03 -24.97 -1.58
C GLN A 639 -12.09 -26.07 -1.79
N TYR A 640 -11.94 -27.18 -1.06
CA TYR A 640 -12.85 -28.32 -1.19
C TYR A 640 -14.23 -28.05 -0.60
N LEU A 641 -14.37 -27.10 0.34
CA LEU A 641 -15.68 -26.61 0.77
C LEU A 641 -16.47 -26.09 -0.43
N LEU A 642 -15.89 -25.18 -1.23
CA LEU A 642 -16.61 -24.61 -2.36
C LEU A 642 -16.95 -25.69 -3.39
N LYS A 643 -16.03 -26.62 -3.65
CA LYS A 643 -16.28 -27.78 -4.52
C LYS A 643 -17.45 -28.62 -4.02
N TYR A 644 -17.50 -28.89 -2.71
CA TYR A 644 -18.60 -29.60 -2.07
C TYR A 644 -19.93 -28.84 -2.17
N LEU A 645 -19.93 -27.53 -1.93
CA LEU A 645 -21.13 -26.69 -2.05
C LEU A 645 -21.66 -26.63 -3.49
N VAL A 646 -20.77 -26.57 -4.49
CA VAL A 646 -21.18 -26.63 -5.91
C VAL A 646 -21.78 -28.01 -6.22
N PHE A 647 -21.11 -29.09 -5.79
CA PHE A 647 -21.58 -30.46 -5.99
C PHE A 647 -22.95 -30.73 -5.36
N THR A 648 -23.25 -30.16 -4.17
CA THR A 648 -24.56 -30.35 -3.53
C THR A 648 -25.71 -29.66 -4.27
N ILE A 649 -25.42 -28.61 -5.04
CA ILE A 649 -26.43 -27.84 -5.79
C ILE A 649 -26.56 -28.33 -7.24
N ASP A 650 -25.44 -28.67 -7.87
CA ASP A 650 -25.34 -29.05 -9.28
C ASP A 650 -24.31 -30.20 -9.43
N PRO A 651 -24.66 -31.44 -9.07
CA PRO A 651 -23.72 -32.55 -8.99
C PRO A 651 -23.19 -32.98 -10.36
N ARG A 652 -21.86 -33.06 -10.51
CA ARG A 652 -21.18 -33.72 -11.64
C ARG A 652 -20.22 -34.81 -11.17
N SER A 653 -20.03 -35.84 -11.99
CA SER A 653 -19.21 -37.02 -11.65
C SER A 653 -17.74 -36.70 -11.36
N GLN A 654 -17.16 -35.73 -12.07
CA GLN A 654 -15.77 -35.31 -11.85
C GLN A 654 -15.55 -34.72 -10.45
N GLU A 655 -16.51 -33.95 -9.96
CA GLU A 655 -16.45 -33.32 -8.63
C GLU A 655 -16.64 -34.37 -7.54
N GLU A 656 -17.57 -35.29 -7.74
CA GLU A 656 -17.79 -36.42 -6.82
C GLU A 656 -16.51 -37.23 -6.61
N ASN A 657 -15.81 -37.60 -7.68
CA ASN A 657 -14.58 -38.38 -7.59
C ASN A 657 -13.50 -37.64 -6.80
N SER A 658 -13.27 -36.37 -7.13
CA SER A 658 -12.26 -35.55 -6.43
C SER A 658 -12.61 -35.32 -4.95
N LEU A 659 -13.89 -35.11 -4.63
CA LEU A 659 -14.35 -34.99 -3.25
C LEU A 659 -14.20 -36.32 -2.49
N ARG A 660 -14.48 -37.45 -3.16
CA ARG A 660 -14.32 -38.78 -2.57
C ARG A 660 -12.87 -39.07 -2.23
N GLU A 661 -11.93 -38.80 -3.14
CA GLU A 661 -10.50 -38.94 -2.91
C GLU A 661 -10.02 -38.06 -1.74
N PHE A 662 -10.47 -36.81 -1.70
CA PHE A 662 -10.18 -35.90 -0.59
C PHE A 662 -10.70 -36.47 0.74
N LEU A 663 -11.99 -36.82 0.82
CA LEU A 663 -12.62 -37.30 2.05
C LEU A 663 -12.10 -38.66 2.52
N GLN A 664 -11.66 -39.53 1.60
CA GLN A 664 -10.95 -40.77 1.95
C GLN A 664 -9.64 -40.50 2.66
N ARG A 665 -8.86 -39.51 2.19
CA ARG A 665 -7.63 -39.08 2.88
C ARG A 665 -7.92 -38.50 4.27
N GLU A 666 -9.08 -37.85 4.42
CA GLU A 666 -9.55 -37.30 5.70
C GLU A 666 -10.23 -38.30 6.62
N LYS A 667 -10.50 -39.53 6.15
CA LYS A 667 -11.30 -40.55 6.86
C LYS A 667 -12.69 -40.05 7.25
N LEU A 668 -13.33 -39.30 6.34
CA LEU A 668 -14.63 -38.66 6.50
C LEU A 668 -15.54 -38.90 5.28
N GLU A 669 -15.51 -40.10 4.72
CA GLU A 669 -16.25 -40.49 3.52
C GLU A 669 -17.77 -40.30 3.66
N ASP A 670 -18.28 -40.43 4.89
CA ASP A 670 -19.71 -40.23 5.20
C ASP A 670 -20.20 -38.81 4.92
N LEU A 671 -19.30 -37.81 4.84
CA LEU A 671 -19.65 -36.43 4.47
C LEU A 671 -20.14 -36.30 3.01
N LEU A 672 -19.79 -37.26 2.14
CA LEU A 672 -20.22 -37.26 0.74
C LEU A 672 -21.64 -37.80 0.54
N ILE A 673 -22.26 -38.38 1.57
CA ILE A 673 -23.63 -38.88 1.49
C ILE A 673 -24.58 -37.68 1.34
N LEU A 674 -25.03 -37.45 0.11
CA LEU A 674 -26.15 -36.56 -0.17
C LEU A 674 -27.40 -37.22 0.43
N GLU A 675 -27.94 -36.63 1.50
CA GLU A 675 -29.29 -36.99 1.94
C GLU A 675 -30.23 -36.86 0.74
N GLN A 676 -31.07 -37.87 0.49
CA GLN A 676 -32.08 -37.81 -0.57
C GLN A 676 -32.81 -36.47 -0.44
N SER A 677 -32.75 -35.69 -1.53
CA SER A 677 -33.28 -34.34 -1.60
C SER A 677 -34.62 -34.27 -0.87
N PRO A 678 -34.76 -33.51 0.23
CA PRO A 678 -36.08 -33.15 0.68
C PRO A 678 -36.61 -32.23 -0.40
N ILE A 679 -37.37 -32.82 -1.32
CA ILE A 679 -38.25 -32.14 -2.26
C ILE A 679 -38.95 -31.05 -1.43
N LYS A 680 -38.55 -29.78 -1.64
CA LYS A 680 -38.94 -28.54 -0.91
C LYS A 680 -38.18 -28.17 0.39
N LYS A 681 -36.85 -28.00 0.37
CA LYS A 681 -36.16 -27.06 1.29
C LYS A 681 -35.50 -25.91 0.53
N GLU A 682 -35.51 -24.72 1.11
CA GLU A 682 -34.89 -23.51 0.53
C GLU A 682 -33.38 -23.75 0.31
N LEU A 683 -32.85 -23.35 -0.84
CA LEU A 683 -31.43 -23.51 -1.23
C LEU A 683 -30.45 -23.10 -0.12
N ARG A 684 -30.74 -21.98 0.56
CA ARG A 684 -29.97 -21.46 1.68
C ARG A 684 -29.86 -22.46 2.84
N PHE A 685 -30.94 -23.16 3.17
CA PHE A 685 -30.92 -24.20 4.21
C PHE A 685 -29.98 -25.34 3.82
N CYS A 686 -30.04 -25.80 2.57
CA CYS A 686 -29.15 -26.86 2.08
C CYS A 686 -27.68 -26.43 2.17
N ILE A 687 -27.36 -25.21 1.74
CA ILE A 687 -26.00 -24.66 1.81
C ILE A 687 -25.51 -24.54 3.26
N GLN A 688 -26.34 -24.03 4.19
CA GLN A 688 -25.99 -23.93 5.60
C GLN A 688 -25.80 -25.30 6.27
N ALA A 689 -26.62 -26.29 5.91
CA ALA A 689 -26.45 -27.66 6.37
C ALA A 689 -25.13 -28.26 5.85
N SER A 690 -24.81 -28.05 4.56
CA SER A 690 -23.54 -28.46 3.96
C SER A 690 -22.33 -27.77 4.61
N LEU A 691 -22.41 -26.47 4.87
CA LEU A 691 -21.39 -25.71 5.61
C LEU A 691 -21.15 -26.32 7.00
N SER A 692 -22.23 -26.62 7.73
CA SER A 692 -22.15 -27.19 9.08
C SER A 692 -21.53 -28.59 9.08
N LYS A 693 -21.89 -29.43 8.10
CA LYS A 693 -21.25 -30.74 7.89
C LYS A 693 -19.76 -30.59 7.59
N TRP A 694 -19.39 -29.67 6.68
CA TRP A 694 -18.00 -29.44 6.29
C TRP A 694 -17.14 -28.81 7.39
N GLN A 695 -17.75 -28.07 8.33
CA GLN A 695 -17.07 -27.45 9.47
C GLN A 695 -16.35 -28.48 10.36
N GLN A 696 -16.72 -29.77 10.31
CA GLN A 696 -16.01 -30.85 10.98
C GLN A 696 -14.53 -30.94 10.59
N LEU A 697 -14.19 -30.71 9.31
CA LEU A 697 -12.79 -30.69 8.85
C LEU A 697 -12.00 -29.55 9.49
N MET A 698 -12.64 -28.38 9.62
CA MET A 698 -12.04 -27.25 10.31
C MET A 698 -11.90 -27.51 11.82
N ALA A 699 -12.86 -28.23 12.42
CA ALA A 699 -12.78 -28.62 13.83
C ALA A 699 -11.55 -29.48 14.12
N ASN A 700 -11.25 -30.44 13.25
CA ASN A 700 -10.05 -31.28 13.37
C ASN A 700 -8.78 -30.41 13.32
N LEU A 701 -8.69 -29.47 12.37
CA LEU A 701 -7.57 -28.54 12.27
C LEU A 701 -7.42 -27.67 13.54
N VAL A 702 -8.53 -27.15 14.08
CA VAL A 702 -8.53 -26.34 15.31
C VAL A 702 -8.07 -27.15 16.52
N ILE A 703 -8.47 -28.41 16.61
CA ILE A 703 -8.02 -29.34 17.67
C ILE A 703 -6.51 -29.56 17.58
N ASP A 704 -5.96 -29.74 16.38
CA ASP A 704 -4.51 -29.89 16.18
C ASP A 704 -3.74 -28.65 16.61
N ILE A 705 -4.21 -27.45 16.22
CA ILE A 705 -3.61 -26.17 16.64
C ILE A 705 -3.65 -26.05 18.17
N GLN A 706 -4.78 -26.37 18.78
CA GLN A 706 -4.95 -26.30 20.23
C GLN A 706 -4.03 -27.29 20.95
N LYS A 707 -3.85 -28.50 20.39
CA LYS A 707 -2.91 -29.49 20.91
C LYS A 707 -1.47 -28.98 20.85
N ASP A 708 -1.05 -28.45 19.71
CA ASP A 708 0.30 -27.94 19.54
C ASP A 708 0.61 -26.73 20.44
N LEU A 709 -0.39 -25.89 20.75
CA LEU A 709 -0.27 -24.85 21.77
C LEU A 709 -0.09 -25.44 23.18
N ARG A 710 -0.91 -26.43 23.56
CA ARG A 710 -0.79 -27.10 24.88
C ARG A 710 0.56 -27.79 25.05
N ASP A 711 1.02 -28.45 23.99
CA ASP A 711 2.29 -29.20 23.96
C ASP A 711 3.50 -28.26 23.79
N LYS A 712 3.30 -26.93 23.78
CA LYS A 712 4.34 -25.89 23.59
C LYS A 712 5.14 -26.05 22.30
N GLN A 713 4.52 -26.62 21.27
CA GLN A 713 5.07 -26.69 19.92
C GLN A 713 4.74 -25.43 19.10
N LEU A 714 3.81 -24.62 19.60
CA LEU A 714 3.52 -23.26 19.15
C LEU A 714 3.56 -22.29 20.33
N THR A 715 4.00 -21.06 20.08
CA THR A 715 3.97 -19.98 21.06
C THR A 715 2.84 -18.99 20.73
N ASP A 716 1.95 -18.74 21.69
CA ASP A 716 0.92 -17.69 21.57
C ASP A 716 1.51 -16.29 21.84
N SER A 717 0.76 -15.28 21.44
CA SER A 717 0.93 -13.88 21.84
C SER A 717 0.79 -13.68 23.35
N MET A 718 1.38 -12.61 23.90
CA MET A 718 1.30 -12.29 25.33
C MET A 718 -0.15 -12.09 25.82
N ASP A 719 -1.03 -11.59 24.96
CA ASP A 719 -2.46 -11.42 25.23
C ASP A 719 -3.29 -12.69 24.92
N GLN A 720 -2.64 -13.85 24.70
CA GLN A 720 -3.29 -15.14 24.44
C GLN A 720 -4.34 -15.08 23.31
N ARG A 721 -4.05 -14.31 22.27
CA ARG A 721 -5.00 -14.01 21.19
C ARG A 721 -5.40 -15.25 20.39
N LEU A 722 -4.48 -16.17 20.13
CA LEU A 722 -4.82 -17.40 19.40
C LEU A 722 -5.69 -18.33 20.26
N SER A 723 -5.34 -18.50 21.54
CA SER A 723 -6.11 -19.30 22.49
C SER A 723 -7.54 -18.79 22.65
N ARG A 724 -7.71 -17.48 22.86
CA ARG A 724 -9.05 -16.84 22.93
C ARG A 724 -9.84 -16.99 21.63
N SER A 725 -9.17 -16.92 20.48
CA SER A 725 -9.80 -17.12 19.17
C SER A 725 -10.28 -18.56 18.98
N ILE A 726 -9.52 -19.56 19.46
CA ILE A 726 -9.90 -20.97 19.44
C ILE A 726 -11.11 -21.23 20.33
N GLU A 727 -11.11 -20.72 21.57
CA GLU A 727 -12.25 -20.86 22.49
C GLU A 727 -13.52 -20.26 21.91
N ARG A 728 -13.43 -19.03 21.37
CA ARG A 728 -14.55 -18.37 20.71
C ARG A 728 -15.04 -19.16 19.50
N TRP A 729 -14.15 -19.76 18.72
CA TRP A 729 -14.53 -20.58 17.56
C TRP A 729 -15.29 -21.83 17.99
N LEU A 730 -14.79 -22.56 18.99
CA LEU A 730 -15.45 -23.75 19.53
C LEU A 730 -16.86 -23.45 20.06
N GLN A 731 -17.06 -22.30 20.73
CA GLN A 731 -18.38 -21.86 21.24
C GLN A 731 -19.38 -21.46 20.14
N ASN A 732 -18.88 -21.18 18.93
CA ASN A 732 -19.68 -20.72 17.80
C ASN A 732 -19.78 -21.74 16.66
N GLN A 733 -19.37 -22.99 16.88
CA GLN A 733 -19.61 -24.06 15.92
C GLN A 733 -21.10 -24.18 15.58
N GLY A 734 -21.39 -24.38 14.29
CA GLY A 734 -22.75 -24.42 13.73
C GLY A 734 -23.50 -23.08 13.72
N LYS A 735 -22.92 -22.00 14.26
CA LYS A 735 -23.52 -20.65 14.22
C LYS A 735 -22.92 -19.86 13.07
N TRP A 736 -23.76 -19.46 12.13
CA TRP A 736 -23.35 -18.73 10.94
C TRP A 736 -23.83 -17.28 11.03
N THR A 737 -22.89 -16.36 11.20
CA THR A 737 -23.14 -14.91 11.28
C THR A 737 -22.05 -14.14 10.54
N LEU A 738 -22.37 -12.98 9.98
CA LEU A 738 -21.38 -12.08 9.37
C LEU A 738 -20.77 -11.15 10.44
N ILE A 739 -19.45 -10.93 10.39
CA ILE A 739 -18.74 -10.03 11.31
C ILE A 739 -19.16 -8.57 11.09
N ASN A 740 -19.54 -8.21 9.86
CA ASN A 740 -19.96 -6.87 9.48
C ASN A 740 -21.48 -6.79 9.18
N ASN A 741 -22.31 -7.58 9.88
CA ASN A 741 -23.76 -7.50 9.68
C ASN A 741 -24.26 -6.08 10.02
N PRO A 742 -24.86 -5.32 9.08
CA PRO A 742 -25.40 -4.00 9.37
C PRO A 742 -26.53 -4.01 10.40
N GLU A 743 -27.12 -5.17 10.72
CA GLU A 743 -28.11 -5.30 11.81
C GLU A 743 -27.48 -5.45 13.22
N LEU A 744 -26.15 -5.59 13.31
CA LEU A 744 -25.38 -5.68 14.55
C LEU A 744 -24.52 -4.43 14.84
N ILE A 745 -24.56 -3.41 13.97
CA ILE A 745 -23.96 -2.07 14.13
C ILE A 745 -25.10 -1.06 14.18
#